data_AF-A0A4Q2XH37-F1
#
_entry.id   AF-A0A4Q2XH37-F1
#
_cell.length_a   1.000
_cell.length_b   1.000
_cell.length_c   1.000
_cell.angle_alpha   90.00
_cell.angle_beta   90.00
_cell.angle_gamma   90.00
#
_symmetry.space_group_name_H-M   'P 1'
#
loop_
_entity.id
_entity.type
_entity.pdbx_description
1 polymer ?
#
loop_
_entity_poly.entity_id
_entity_poly.type
_entity_poly.pdbx_seq_one_letter_code
_entity_poly.pdbx_strand_id
1 'polypeptide(L)'
;MKPVSFLLRTTVSAVCLLAALSAGSQAQTLTVADSVQSYGTLTNTAVTVSGRSELHITGTNNPIAGSTINLTSHDSWLWFDKIRPATVNSSYMGQIKVNGANAVHGTNVRIVQYGMGTVVTPYTSGEQPLETFTDPGFSGASKLYNLYTHYDSAAALGVMQANISSFKLKRGFMATFATNADGTGTSKVFIAQDHDVDVGTMTAGLDNSIRFVRVFPWRWVSKKGSCDVSADVLNAAWYYNWNNDQNSTLNWEYVPIRQQRFWPGLPTNKTSVTHFLGYNEPDNPIEDSYQTLGNGSRDTAVAAWSDLLSTGLRVGSPACTDGGKWWLFDFMDKANAAGVRVDYIAIHYYRCGTTAAQFKSFLQEIWDRYQKPIWVTEFNNGANWTTCGDPTTEQNAAAIGSFIDMLDSTPWIERYAVYSNVEWQRNMTWDANWNGGSGLTPAGIVYRDQQSPIGYLQEDYPLAVKRRVARLPLDGHTRDVSGYDNGGVSQGVPTYVTGQRGQALQFNGSNFHVRLPRAAGGSNGFTFAGWVNWQGGADGQRIFDFGNSTSQFFYLTPGAGGEMRLGLKNGAGATTNIATSPLPTGSWQHVAATVEGNTAKLYLNGQLQAQGSFAASALTGTLVNYLGKSQWPTDPLFSGSLDEVLIADSALSQQQIAALMTGDAPPFLACWKGDIDGNWITTNAGNTNWATTPAGITDLGQLPASNTEVLFSASGAANAADIVLGADQSIEGVTFASTTPVGIGGDHQLTVG
;
A
#
# COMPACT_ATOMS: atom_id res chain seq x y z
N MET A 1 -17.62 -34.86 -68.53
CA MET A 1 -17.11 -35.94 -67.67
C MET A 1 -16.23 -35.31 -66.61
N LYS A 2 -16.51 -35.55 -65.32
CA LYS A 2 -15.64 -35.19 -64.16
C LYS A 2 -14.35 -36.06 -64.20
N PRO A 3 -13.22 -35.64 -63.60
CA PRO A 3 -12.98 -35.67 -62.14
C PRO A 3 -12.41 -34.36 -61.58
N VAL A 4 -12.89 -33.82 -60.45
CA VAL A 4 -12.65 -34.18 -59.03
C VAL A 4 -11.25 -33.79 -58.53
N SER A 5 -11.31 -32.89 -57.55
CA SER A 5 -10.29 -32.23 -56.75
C SER A 5 -9.56 -33.13 -55.75
N PHE A 6 -8.29 -32.81 -55.47
CA PHE A 6 -7.69 -32.96 -54.14
C PHE A 6 -6.84 -31.71 -53.84
N LEU A 7 -7.25 -30.93 -52.83
CA LEU A 7 -6.53 -29.75 -52.34
C LEU A 7 -6.07 -30.07 -50.91
N LEU A 8 -4.80 -30.46 -50.76
CA LEU A 8 -4.08 -30.36 -49.49
C LEU A 8 -3.53 -28.93 -49.41
N ARG A 9 -4.02 -28.13 -48.47
CA ARG A 9 -3.42 -26.83 -48.13
C ARG A 9 -2.32 -27.05 -47.10
N THR A 10 -1.06 -26.96 -47.51
CA THR A 10 0.06 -26.60 -46.64
C THR A 10 0.27 -25.09 -46.73
N THR A 11 0.15 -24.42 -45.58
CA THR A 11 0.48 -23.01 -45.38
C THR A 11 1.99 -22.78 -45.52
N VAL A 12 2.40 -21.95 -46.48
CA VAL A 12 3.73 -21.33 -46.53
C VAL A 12 3.55 -19.83 -46.24
N SER A 13 4.24 -19.36 -45.20
CA SER A 13 4.32 -17.96 -44.80
C SER A 13 4.88 -17.09 -45.93
N ALA A 14 4.12 -16.06 -46.33
CA ALA A 14 4.59 -15.03 -47.23
C ALA A 14 5.17 -13.86 -46.41
N VAL A 15 6.48 -13.71 -46.51
CA VAL A 15 7.21 -12.47 -46.19
C VAL A 15 6.82 -11.42 -47.23
N CYS A 16 6.18 -10.33 -46.81
CA CYS A 16 6.02 -9.14 -47.65
C CYS A 16 7.08 -8.11 -47.30
N LEU A 17 8.05 -7.98 -48.21
CA LEU A 17 8.98 -6.86 -48.31
C LEU A 17 8.19 -5.64 -48.84
N LEU A 18 8.02 -4.58 -48.04
CA LEU A 18 7.47 -3.33 -48.55
C LEU A 18 8.58 -2.48 -49.18
N ALA A 19 8.42 -2.19 -50.46
CA ALA A 19 9.19 -1.21 -51.21
C ALA A 19 8.94 0.21 -50.69
N ALA A 20 10.01 0.99 -50.63
CA ALA A 20 9.99 2.39 -50.23
C ALA A 20 9.23 3.25 -51.26
N LEU A 21 8.06 3.74 -50.86
CA LEU A 21 7.40 4.91 -51.42
C LEU A 21 7.46 6.01 -50.35
N SER A 22 8.07 7.14 -50.70
CA SER A 22 8.19 8.32 -49.85
C SER A 22 6.80 8.94 -49.62
N ALA A 23 6.11 8.46 -48.59
CA ALA A 23 4.98 9.14 -47.98
C ALA A 23 5.53 10.19 -46.99
N GLY A 24 5.12 11.44 -47.13
CA GLY A 24 5.41 12.46 -46.12
C GLY A 24 4.94 11.97 -44.75
N SER A 25 5.80 12.02 -43.75
CA SER A 25 5.52 11.56 -42.39
C SER A 25 4.40 12.39 -41.78
N GLN A 26 3.16 11.89 -41.81
CA GLN A 26 2.15 12.40 -40.89
C GLN A 26 2.60 12.03 -39.47
N ALA A 27 2.73 13.03 -38.59
CA ALA A 27 3.00 12.79 -37.18
C ALA A 27 1.89 11.89 -36.62
N GLN A 28 2.28 10.77 -36.00
CA GLN A 28 1.32 9.88 -35.35
C GLN A 28 0.75 10.60 -34.12
N THR A 29 -0.53 10.44 -33.83
CA THR A 29 -1.15 10.98 -32.61
C THR A 29 -1.53 9.84 -31.68
N LEU A 30 -1.28 10.01 -30.39
CA LEU A 30 -1.65 9.07 -29.34
C LEU A 30 -2.32 9.84 -28.20
N THR A 31 -3.43 9.31 -27.70
CA THR A 31 -4.11 9.85 -26.52
C THR A 31 -4.11 8.79 -25.43
N VAL A 32 -3.61 9.17 -24.25
CA VAL A 32 -3.66 8.39 -23.01
C VAL A 32 -4.57 9.15 -22.06
N ALA A 33 -5.79 8.67 -21.88
CA ALA A 33 -6.79 9.29 -21.01
C ALA A 33 -7.32 8.24 -20.03
N ASP A 34 -7.36 8.61 -18.74
CA ASP A 34 -7.78 7.78 -17.60
C ASP A 34 -7.33 6.31 -17.68
N SER A 35 -6.07 6.12 -18.11
CA SER A 35 -5.49 4.80 -18.34
C SER A 35 -3.99 4.78 -18.12
N VAL A 36 -3.47 3.59 -17.87
CA VAL A 36 -2.05 3.35 -17.80
C VAL A 36 -1.64 2.64 -19.10
N GLN A 37 -0.64 3.15 -19.79
CA GLN A 37 -0.16 2.60 -21.06
C GLN A 37 1.36 2.49 -21.07
N SER A 38 1.90 1.44 -21.69
CA SER A 38 3.34 1.18 -21.75
C SER A 38 3.82 1.00 -23.18
N TYR A 39 4.93 1.64 -23.51
CA TYR A 39 5.58 1.54 -24.80
C TYR A 39 7.08 1.33 -24.62
N GLY A 40 7.67 0.46 -25.45
CA GLY A 40 9.13 0.33 -25.52
C GLY A 40 9.75 1.60 -26.06
N THR A 41 9.25 2.06 -27.20
CA THR A 41 9.67 3.29 -27.87
C THR A 41 8.48 3.98 -28.54
N LEU A 42 8.56 5.29 -28.70
CA LEU A 42 7.66 6.14 -29.47
C LEU A 42 8.48 6.97 -30.45
N THR A 43 8.16 6.88 -31.74
CA THR A 43 8.93 7.57 -32.79
C THR A 43 8.01 8.49 -33.60
N ASN A 44 8.36 9.78 -33.69
CA ASN A 44 7.56 10.78 -34.41
C ASN A 44 6.08 10.81 -33.97
N THR A 45 5.83 10.65 -32.68
CA THR A 45 4.49 10.60 -32.08
C THR A 45 4.19 11.85 -31.25
N ALA A 46 3.07 12.51 -31.51
CA ALA A 46 2.49 13.52 -30.63
C ALA A 46 1.54 12.85 -29.65
N VAL A 47 1.93 12.76 -28.38
CA VAL A 47 1.15 12.13 -27.31
C VAL A 47 0.47 13.19 -26.47
N THR A 48 -0.82 13.03 -26.20
CA THR A 48 -1.53 13.77 -25.16
C THR A 48 -1.87 12.81 -24.03
N VAL A 49 -1.43 13.15 -22.81
CA VAL A 49 -1.73 12.41 -21.59
C VAL A 49 -2.65 13.28 -20.73
N SER A 50 -3.82 12.78 -20.39
CA SER A 50 -4.89 13.54 -19.72
C SER A 50 -5.59 12.71 -18.64
N GLY A 51 -6.33 13.38 -17.75
CA GLY A 51 -7.01 12.71 -16.64
C GLY A 51 -6.01 12.07 -15.68
N ARG A 52 -6.43 11.00 -15.01
CA ARG A 52 -5.55 10.17 -14.17
C ARG A 52 -4.91 9.09 -15.03
N SER A 53 -3.79 9.43 -15.64
CA SER A 53 -3.13 8.58 -16.63
C SER A 53 -1.65 8.40 -16.33
N GLU A 54 -1.11 7.28 -16.75
CA GLU A 54 0.32 7.01 -16.68
C GLU A 54 0.83 6.50 -18.03
N LEU A 55 1.84 7.18 -18.57
CA LEU A 55 2.55 6.73 -19.76
C LEU A 55 3.91 6.19 -19.36
N HIS A 56 4.15 4.91 -19.55
CA HIS A 56 5.44 4.27 -19.28
C HIS A 56 6.26 4.09 -20.55
N ILE A 57 7.50 4.56 -20.50
CA ILE A 57 8.52 4.37 -21.51
C ILE A 57 9.55 3.38 -20.97
N THR A 58 9.56 2.17 -21.54
CA THR A 58 10.32 1.03 -20.99
C THR A 58 11.69 0.83 -21.65
N GLY A 59 11.96 1.50 -22.77
CA GLY A 59 13.24 1.49 -23.49
C GLY A 59 14.26 2.52 -22.98
N THR A 60 15.54 2.34 -23.35
CA THR A 60 16.68 3.13 -22.82
C THR A 60 17.43 3.98 -23.86
N ASN A 61 17.31 3.66 -25.16
CA ASN A 61 18.14 4.24 -26.23
C ASN A 61 17.34 5.26 -27.05
N ASN A 62 17.27 6.51 -26.59
CA ASN A 62 16.43 7.57 -27.18
C ASN A 62 14.99 7.10 -27.45
N PRO A 63 14.26 6.65 -26.40
CA PRO A 63 13.03 5.90 -26.58
C PRO A 63 11.84 6.75 -27.04
N ILE A 64 11.99 8.08 -27.14
CA ILE A 64 10.93 8.99 -27.60
C ILE A 64 11.38 9.80 -28.83
N ALA A 65 12.24 9.26 -29.69
CA ALA A 65 12.85 9.97 -30.82
C ALA A 65 11.84 10.72 -31.71
N GLY A 66 11.98 12.04 -31.84
CA GLY A 66 11.08 12.87 -32.66
C GLY A 66 9.65 12.99 -32.13
N SER A 67 9.36 12.42 -30.96
CA SER A 67 8.05 12.47 -30.31
C SER A 67 7.93 13.69 -29.40
N THR A 68 6.70 14.12 -29.13
CA THR A 68 6.36 15.13 -28.12
C THR A 68 5.30 14.55 -27.19
N ILE A 69 5.49 14.68 -25.88
CA ILE A 69 4.53 14.21 -24.87
C ILE A 69 3.96 15.42 -24.14
N ASN A 70 2.65 15.64 -24.23
CA ASN A 70 1.96 16.74 -23.59
C ASN A 70 1.10 16.22 -22.42
N LEU A 71 1.49 16.58 -21.20
CA LEU A 71 0.79 16.28 -19.96
C LEU A 71 -0.24 17.38 -19.71
N THR A 72 -1.52 17.02 -19.55
CA THR A 72 -2.63 17.99 -19.55
C THR A 72 -3.51 17.94 -18.30
N SER A 73 -3.13 17.16 -17.29
CA SER A 73 -3.82 17.07 -16.01
C SER A 73 -2.81 16.86 -14.89
N HIS A 74 -3.14 17.22 -13.65
CA HIS A 74 -2.19 17.04 -12.54
C HIS A 74 -1.78 15.56 -12.36
N ASP A 75 -2.75 14.65 -12.56
CA ASP A 75 -2.56 13.20 -12.49
C ASP A 75 -2.12 12.55 -13.82
N SER A 76 -1.69 13.32 -14.83
CA SER A 76 -1.15 12.76 -16.08
C SER A 76 0.37 12.61 -16.00
N TRP A 77 0.85 11.44 -15.61
CA TRP A 77 2.26 11.19 -15.28
C TRP A 77 2.99 10.45 -16.41
N LEU A 78 4.29 10.75 -16.58
CA LEU A 78 5.17 10.10 -17.54
C LEU A 78 6.30 9.40 -16.80
N TRP A 79 6.50 8.11 -17.08
CA TRP A 79 7.56 7.30 -16.52
C TRP A 79 8.59 6.94 -17.57
N PHE A 80 9.85 7.01 -17.20
CA PHE A 80 10.94 6.36 -17.89
C PHE A 80 11.50 5.27 -16.98
N ASP A 81 11.04 4.04 -17.16
CA ASP A 81 11.27 2.96 -16.20
C ASP A 81 12.75 2.61 -16.02
N LYS A 82 13.58 2.89 -17.02
CA LYS A 82 15.00 2.50 -17.08
C LYS A 82 15.96 3.65 -17.37
N ILE A 83 15.51 4.90 -17.31
CA ILE A 83 16.36 6.07 -17.53
C ILE A 83 16.38 6.91 -16.26
N ARG A 84 17.58 7.27 -15.80
CA ARG A 84 17.80 8.04 -14.58
C ARG A 84 17.31 9.49 -14.70
N PRO A 85 16.84 10.10 -13.59
CA PRO A 85 16.28 11.46 -13.60
C PRO A 85 17.18 12.54 -14.18
N ALA A 86 18.49 12.49 -13.90
CA ALA A 86 19.42 13.46 -14.46
C ALA A 86 19.48 13.40 -15.99
N THR A 87 19.49 12.19 -16.56
CA THR A 87 19.45 11.97 -18.02
C THR A 87 18.13 12.45 -18.63
N VAL A 88 17.01 12.19 -17.96
CA VAL A 88 15.70 12.69 -18.42
C VAL A 88 15.67 14.21 -18.44
N ASN A 89 16.17 14.84 -17.38
CA ASN A 89 16.27 16.29 -17.27
C ASN A 89 17.16 16.90 -18.36
N SER A 90 18.32 16.29 -18.65
CA SER A 90 19.28 16.83 -19.62
C SER A 90 18.92 16.56 -21.08
N SER A 91 18.19 15.48 -21.37
CA SER A 91 18.08 14.95 -22.75
C SER A 91 16.66 14.93 -23.31
N TYR A 92 15.62 14.88 -22.48
CA TYR A 92 14.25 14.67 -22.94
C TYR A 92 13.28 15.82 -22.60
N MET A 93 13.67 16.80 -21.78
CA MET A 93 12.77 17.92 -21.41
C MET A 93 12.27 18.73 -22.61
N GLY A 94 13.07 18.87 -23.67
CA GLY A 94 12.64 19.56 -24.90
C GLY A 94 11.51 18.85 -25.67
N GLN A 95 11.21 17.60 -25.31
CA GLN A 95 10.17 16.78 -25.92
C GLN A 95 8.94 16.61 -25.01
N ILE A 96 8.95 17.19 -23.81
CA ILE A 96 7.86 17.08 -22.85
C ILE A 96 7.23 18.45 -22.67
N LYS A 97 5.90 18.47 -22.60
CA LYS A 97 5.09 19.66 -22.42
C LYS A 97 4.09 19.48 -21.29
N VAL A 98 3.71 20.59 -20.67
CA VAL A 98 2.62 20.68 -19.71
C VAL A 98 1.64 21.73 -20.22
N ASN A 99 0.42 21.31 -20.54
CA ASN A 99 -0.60 22.19 -21.13
C ASN A 99 -0.07 22.99 -22.34
N GLY A 100 0.75 22.34 -23.18
CA GLY A 100 1.36 22.94 -24.37
C GLY A 100 2.63 23.77 -24.13
N ALA A 101 2.95 24.14 -22.89
CA ALA A 101 4.20 24.80 -22.53
C ALA A 101 5.33 23.80 -22.35
N ASN A 102 6.59 24.17 -22.64
CA ASN A 102 7.74 23.27 -22.45
C ASN A 102 7.91 22.89 -20.97
N ALA A 103 8.27 21.64 -20.72
CA ALA A 103 8.54 21.15 -19.37
C ALA A 103 9.84 21.72 -18.81
N VAL A 104 9.78 22.20 -17.57
CA VAL A 104 10.90 22.75 -16.80
C VAL A 104 10.79 22.24 -15.36
N HIS A 105 11.81 21.47 -14.94
CA HIS A 105 11.89 20.94 -13.58
C HIS A 105 11.82 22.05 -12.52
N GLY A 106 10.98 21.85 -11.50
CA GLY A 106 10.78 22.81 -10.41
C GLY A 106 9.90 24.01 -10.78
N THR A 107 9.43 24.10 -12.03
CA THR A 107 8.52 25.16 -12.49
C THR A 107 7.14 24.61 -12.81
N ASN A 108 7.04 23.72 -13.80
CA ASN A 108 5.77 23.11 -14.22
C ASN A 108 5.79 21.58 -14.24
N VAL A 109 6.97 20.97 -14.04
CA VAL A 109 7.10 19.54 -13.77
C VAL A 109 8.00 19.28 -12.57
N ARG A 110 7.75 18.16 -11.88
CA ARG A 110 8.67 17.53 -10.94
C ARG A 110 9.30 16.33 -11.64
N ILE A 111 10.60 16.18 -11.49
CA ILE A 111 11.35 15.01 -11.96
C ILE A 111 11.88 14.34 -10.70
N VAL A 112 11.47 13.09 -10.48
CA VAL A 112 11.83 12.34 -9.28
C VAL A 112 12.23 10.93 -9.69
N GLN A 113 13.01 10.28 -8.84
CA GLN A 113 13.30 8.86 -8.99
C GLN A 113 12.02 8.02 -8.93
N TYR A 114 12.02 6.97 -9.73
CA TYR A 114 11.13 5.82 -9.59
C TYR A 114 11.96 4.55 -9.68
N GLY A 115 12.35 4.03 -8.53
CA GLY A 115 13.26 2.89 -8.45
C GLY A 115 14.61 3.26 -9.05
N MET A 116 14.96 2.66 -10.18
CA MET A 116 16.15 3.00 -10.96
C MET A 116 15.85 3.88 -12.19
N GLY A 117 14.59 4.22 -12.41
CA GLY A 117 14.08 5.07 -13.48
C GLY A 117 13.64 6.45 -12.99
N THR A 118 12.75 7.08 -13.76
CA THR A 118 12.26 8.44 -13.55
C THR A 118 10.75 8.51 -13.62
N VAL A 119 10.17 9.37 -12.78
CA VAL A 119 8.83 9.90 -12.97
C VAL A 119 8.89 11.39 -13.26
N VAL A 120 8.13 11.83 -14.26
CA VAL A 120 7.86 13.22 -14.60
C VAL A 120 6.39 13.49 -14.31
N THR A 121 6.13 14.29 -13.29
CA THR A 121 4.78 14.67 -12.89
C THR A 121 4.57 16.15 -13.19
N PRO A 122 3.38 16.57 -13.63
CA PRO A 122 3.02 17.98 -13.60
C PRO A 122 3.17 18.53 -12.17
N TYR A 123 3.56 19.80 -12.08
CA TYR A 123 3.84 20.47 -10.82
C TYR A 123 3.34 21.91 -10.92
N THR A 124 2.79 22.42 -9.82
CA THR A 124 2.44 23.84 -9.71
C THR A 124 3.25 24.47 -8.59
N SER A 125 3.88 25.61 -8.85
CA SER A 125 4.55 26.37 -7.79
C SER A 125 3.52 26.78 -6.73
N GLY A 126 3.82 26.47 -5.46
CA GLY A 126 2.89 26.73 -4.34
C GLY A 126 1.74 25.74 -4.23
N GLU A 127 1.86 24.55 -4.82
CA GLU A 127 0.85 23.49 -4.69
C GLU A 127 0.54 23.17 -3.22
N GLN A 128 -0.75 22.97 -2.93
CA GLN A 128 -1.27 22.62 -1.62
C GLN A 128 -1.91 21.24 -1.67
N PRO A 129 -1.11 20.16 -1.54
CA PRO A 129 -1.57 18.80 -1.82
C PRO A 129 -2.37 18.18 -0.66
N LEU A 130 -2.46 18.87 0.47
CA LEU A 130 -3.22 18.45 1.64
C LEU A 130 -4.38 19.42 1.88
N GLU A 131 -5.58 18.86 2.03
CA GLU A 131 -6.77 19.56 2.52
C GLU A 131 -7.28 18.87 3.79
N THR A 132 -7.50 19.62 4.87
CA THR A 132 -8.11 19.10 6.11
C THR A 132 -9.47 19.70 6.34
N PHE A 133 -10.30 18.99 7.10
CA PHE A 133 -11.69 19.32 7.37
C PHE A 133 -11.99 19.19 8.86
N THR A 134 -12.87 20.05 9.39
CA THR A 134 -13.19 20.02 10.83
C THR A 134 -14.07 18.85 11.22
N ASP A 135 -14.86 18.33 10.27
CA ASP A 135 -15.83 17.28 10.54
C ASP A 135 -15.45 16.01 9.75
N PRO A 136 -15.96 14.84 10.12
CA PRO A 136 -15.84 13.63 9.32
C PRO A 136 -16.44 13.80 7.90
N GLY A 137 -16.13 12.86 7.01
CA GLY A 137 -16.69 12.81 5.66
C GLY A 137 -16.26 13.96 4.74
N PHE A 138 -15.15 14.65 5.05
CA PHE A 138 -14.68 15.83 4.33
C PHE A 138 -15.66 17.02 4.38
N SER A 139 -16.29 17.21 5.54
CA SER A 139 -17.31 18.24 5.76
C SER A 139 -16.88 19.28 6.81
N GLY A 140 -17.71 20.29 7.06
CA GLY A 140 -17.36 21.41 7.93
C GLY A 140 -16.41 22.41 7.26
N ALA A 141 -15.67 23.17 8.07
CA ALA A 141 -14.68 24.10 7.54
C ALA A 141 -13.49 23.33 6.95
N SER A 142 -12.89 23.82 5.85
CA SER A 142 -11.70 23.22 5.23
C SER A 142 -10.49 24.15 5.21
N LYS A 143 -9.28 23.57 5.09
CA LYS A 143 -8.02 24.32 4.97
C LYS A 143 -7.02 23.55 4.09
N LEU A 144 -6.37 24.30 3.19
CA LEU A 144 -5.26 23.82 2.36
C LEU A 144 -3.90 24.15 2.98
N TYR A 145 -2.90 23.28 2.78
CA TYR A 145 -1.58 23.39 3.40
C TYR A 145 -0.46 23.50 2.37
N ASN A 146 0.42 24.48 2.56
CA ASN A 146 1.61 24.68 1.75
C ASN A 146 2.69 23.63 2.06
N LEU A 147 3.50 23.30 1.06
CA LEU A 147 4.71 22.51 1.24
C LEU A 147 5.69 23.17 2.23
N TYR A 148 6.44 22.34 2.97
CA TYR A 148 7.56 22.69 3.87
C TYR A 148 7.24 23.58 5.07
N THR A 149 6.05 24.16 5.12
CA THR A 149 5.62 25.11 6.14
C THR A 149 5.31 24.37 7.45
N HIS A 150 5.77 24.93 8.58
CA HIS A 150 5.37 24.45 9.90
C HIS A 150 4.04 25.11 10.26
N TYR A 151 3.01 24.28 10.42
CA TYR A 151 1.73 24.70 11.00
C TYR A 151 1.66 24.17 12.42
N ASP A 152 2.33 24.87 13.33
CA ASP A 152 2.63 24.49 14.72
C ASP A 152 2.08 25.49 15.75
N SER A 153 1.19 26.38 15.32
CA SER A 153 0.57 27.39 16.18
C SER A 153 -0.91 27.56 15.87
N ALA A 154 -1.66 27.99 16.88
CA ALA A 154 -3.08 28.30 16.72
C ALA A 154 -3.34 29.35 15.64
N ALA A 155 -2.42 30.31 15.46
CA ALA A 155 -2.53 31.31 14.39
C ALA A 155 -2.34 30.70 12.99
N ALA A 156 -1.38 29.77 12.84
CA ALA A 156 -1.13 29.10 11.56
C ALA A 156 -2.27 28.14 11.17
N LEU A 157 -2.79 27.38 12.15
CA LEU A 157 -3.85 26.39 11.95
C LEU A 157 -5.25 27.02 11.89
N GLY A 158 -5.50 28.10 12.63
CA GLY A 158 -6.80 28.78 12.67
C GLY A 158 -7.89 27.83 13.19
N VAL A 159 -9.01 27.74 12.48
CA VAL A 159 -10.14 26.87 12.84
C VAL A 159 -9.79 25.37 12.90
N MET A 160 -8.68 24.96 12.28
CA MET A 160 -8.20 23.57 12.30
C MET A 160 -7.49 23.18 13.59
N GLN A 161 -7.09 24.16 14.42
CA GLN A 161 -6.35 23.90 15.65
C GLN A 161 -7.18 22.99 16.57
N ALA A 162 -6.71 21.75 16.78
CA ALA A 162 -7.40 20.73 17.57
C ALA A 162 -8.85 20.45 17.11
N ASN A 163 -9.15 20.62 15.82
CA ASN A 163 -10.48 20.37 15.27
C ASN A 163 -10.43 19.53 13.98
N ILE A 164 -9.28 19.03 13.54
CA ILE A 164 -9.21 18.24 12.29
C ILE A 164 -9.81 16.85 12.54
N SER A 165 -10.80 16.47 11.72
CA SER A 165 -11.50 15.17 11.81
C SER A 165 -11.52 14.37 10.51
N SER A 166 -11.18 14.98 9.37
CA SER A 166 -10.91 14.27 8.12
C SER A 166 -9.92 15.03 7.22
N PHE A 167 -9.32 14.35 6.24
CA PHE A 167 -8.39 15.00 5.29
C PHE A 167 -8.23 14.24 3.97
N LYS A 168 -7.79 14.97 2.93
CA LYS A 168 -7.38 14.44 1.63
C LYS A 168 -5.93 14.83 1.36
N LEU A 169 -5.11 13.86 0.98
CA LEU A 169 -3.71 14.05 0.62
C LEU A 169 -3.47 13.51 -0.80
N LYS A 170 -3.02 14.39 -1.69
CA LYS A 170 -2.72 14.02 -3.07
C LYS A 170 -1.55 13.05 -3.19
N ARG A 171 -1.65 12.15 -4.17
CA ARG A 171 -0.55 11.28 -4.59
C ARG A 171 0.70 12.07 -4.94
N GLY A 172 1.85 11.52 -4.59
CA GLY A 172 3.16 12.13 -4.74
C GLY A 172 3.58 13.00 -3.56
N PHE A 173 2.91 12.90 -2.41
CA PHE A 173 3.17 13.70 -1.22
C PHE A 173 3.05 12.89 0.08
N MET A 174 3.62 13.44 1.16
CA MET A 174 3.45 12.98 2.53
C MET A 174 3.00 14.13 3.43
N ALA A 175 2.26 13.80 4.49
CA ALA A 175 1.83 14.75 5.51
C ALA A 175 2.08 14.16 6.91
N THR A 176 2.65 14.97 7.79
CA THR A 176 2.81 14.63 9.21
C THR A 176 1.78 15.37 10.04
N PHE A 177 1.08 14.64 10.90
CA PHE A 177 0.21 15.18 11.94
C PHE A 177 0.74 14.84 13.32
N ALA A 178 0.60 15.77 14.26
CA ALA A 178 0.85 15.51 15.68
C ALA A 178 -0.09 16.32 16.58
N THR A 179 -0.33 15.79 17.78
CA THR A 179 -1.19 16.41 18.79
C THR A 179 -0.51 17.52 19.57
N ASN A 180 0.83 17.55 19.59
CA ASN A 180 1.59 18.67 20.14
C ASN A 180 2.20 19.52 19.02
N ALA A 181 2.38 20.82 19.30
CA ALA A 181 2.93 21.80 18.38
C ALA A 181 4.39 21.51 17.97
N ASP A 182 5.15 20.80 18.79
CA ASP A 182 6.54 20.42 18.52
C ASP A 182 6.67 19.10 17.72
N GLY A 183 5.57 18.61 17.15
CA GLY A 183 5.54 17.35 16.41
C GLY A 183 5.45 16.09 17.29
N THR A 184 5.36 16.24 18.63
CA THR A 184 5.26 15.13 19.58
C THR A 184 3.81 14.76 19.96
N GLY A 185 3.66 13.88 20.95
CA GLY A 185 2.39 13.27 21.32
C GLY A 185 1.97 12.22 20.30
N THR A 186 0.68 11.90 20.26
CA THR A 186 0.13 11.05 19.19
C THR A 186 0.42 11.73 17.85
N SER A 187 1.16 11.05 16.99
CA SER A 187 1.64 11.59 15.72
C SER A 187 1.78 10.50 14.67
N LYS A 188 1.64 10.89 13.40
CA LYS A 188 1.73 9.97 12.26
C LYS A 188 2.19 10.68 10.99
N VAL A 189 2.99 9.98 10.18
CA VAL A 189 3.25 10.33 8.78
C VAL A 189 2.27 9.56 7.90
N PHE A 190 1.48 10.27 7.10
CA PHE A 190 0.68 9.72 6.01
C PHE A 190 1.43 9.91 4.70
N ILE A 191 1.44 8.89 3.84
CA ILE A 191 2.18 8.89 2.58
C ILE A 191 1.23 8.44 1.46
N ALA A 192 1.07 9.30 0.46
CA ALA A 192 0.30 9.04 -0.74
C ALA A 192 1.29 8.79 -1.89
N GLN A 193 1.82 7.57 -2.00
CA GLN A 193 2.80 7.19 -3.03
C GLN A 193 2.13 6.75 -4.33
N ASP A 194 1.19 5.82 -4.24
CA ASP A 194 0.59 5.08 -5.35
C ASP A 194 -0.79 5.65 -5.69
N HIS A 195 -1.49 6.22 -4.70
CA HIS A 195 -2.79 6.87 -4.85
C HIS A 195 -2.99 7.96 -3.80
N ASP A 196 -4.01 8.80 -3.98
CA ASP A 196 -4.42 9.81 -3.01
C ASP A 196 -4.81 9.11 -1.70
N VAL A 197 -4.51 9.73 -0.56
CA VAL A 197 -4.92 9.25 0.76
C VAL A 197 -6.10 10.10 1.22
N ASP A 198 -7.28 9.49 1.24
CA ASP A 198 -8.52 10.10 1.68
C ASP A 198 -8.92 9.48 3.03
N VAL A 199 -8.78 10.24 4.12
CA VAL A 199 -9.17 9.81 5.46
C VAL A 199 -10.46 10.51 5.84
N GLY A 200 -11.60 9.84 5.58
CA GLY A 200 -12.94 10.34 5.87
C GLY A 200 -13.28 10.39 7.36
N THR A 201 -12.59 9.60 8.19
CA THR A 201 -12.70 9.65 9.65
C THR A 201 -11.31 9.52 10.26
N MET A 202 -10.92 10.50 11.06
CA MET A 202 -9.61 10.53 11.69
C MET A 202 -9.46 9.40 12.71
N THR A 203 -8.23 8.90 12.87
CA THR A 203 -7.94 7.83 13.83
C THR A 203 -8.10 8.33 15.27
N ALA A 204 -8.68 7.49 16.15
CA ALA A 204 -8.81 7.76 17.58
C ALA A 204 -7.44 8.12 18.19
N GLY A 205 -7.30 9.37 18.67
CA GLY A 205 -6.05 9.95 19.19
C GLY A 205 -5.44 11.05 18.34
N LEU A 206 -5.84 11.19 17.06
CA LEU A 206 -5.56 12.37 16.23
C LEU A 206 -6.82 13.21 15.99
N ASP A 207 -7.99 12.57 16.01
CA ASP A 207 -9.27 13.26 15.86
C ASP A 207 -9.39 14.42 16.86
N ASN A 208 -9.74 15.60 16.35
CA ASN A 208 -9.96 16.81 17.16
C ASN A 208 -8.82 17.13 18.15
N SER A 209 -7.58 16.81 17.78
CA SER A 209 -6.43 17.01 18.67
C SER A 209 -5.16 17.44 17.96
N ILE A 210 -5.14 17.49 16.62
CA ILE A 210 -3.97 17.89 15.82
C ILE A 210 -3.60 19.37 16.05
N ARG A 211 -2.32 19.61 16.34
CA ARG A 211 -1.71 20.93 16.57
C ARG A 211 -0.43 21.16 15.76
N PHE A 212 -0.02 20.17 14.98
CA PHE A 212 1.13 20.23 14.09
C PHE A 212 0.78 19.60 12.76
N VAL A 213 1.03 20.32 11.67
CA VAL A 213 0.94 19.81 10.30
C VAL A 213 2.20 20.19 9.52
N ARG A 214 2.79 19.22 8.80
CA ARG A 214 3.89 19.47 7.86
C ARG A 214 3.77 18.60 6.62
N VAL A 215 4.02 19.17 5.43
CA VAL A 215 3.76 18.52 4.14
C VAL A 215 5.01 18.54 3.25
N PHE A 216 5.35 17.42 2.63
CA PHE A 216 6.52 17.28 1.75
C PHE A 216 6.18 16.53 0.46
N PRO A 217 6.84 16.85 -0.67
CA PRO A 217 6.88 15.97 -1.84
C PRO A 217 7.43 14.59 -1.50
N TRP A 218 6.80 13.55 -2.02
CA TRP A 218 7.26 12.17 -1.88
C TRP A 218 8.24 11.76 -3.00
N ARG A 219 9.10 10.78 -2.70
CA ARG A 219 10.08 10.20 -3.62
C ARG A 219 9.96 8.67 -3.64
N TRP A 220 9.89 8.07 -4.83
CA TRP A 220 9.82 6.61 -5.02
C TRP A 220 11.23 6.01 -5.07
N VAL A 221 11.89 6.02 -3.93
CA VAL A 221 13.30 5.59 -3.79
C VAL A 221 13.38 4.07 -3.71
N SER A 222 14.33 3.45 -4.40
CA SER A 222 14.59 2.00 -4.28
C SER A 222 15.30 1.64 -2.99
N LYS A 223 15.23 0.36 -2.60
CA LYS A 223 15.83 -0.15 -1.36
C LYS A 223 17.34 0.13 -1.24
N LYS A 224 18.07 -0.01 -2.35
CA LYS A 224 19.55 0.04 -2.38
C LYS A 224 20.10 1.45 -2.23
N GLY A 225 20.85 1.67 -1.16
CA GLY A 225 21.54 2.89 -0.79
C GLY A 225 23.06 2.75 -0.79
N SER A 226 23.74 3.76 -0.26
CA SER A 226 25.17 3.73 0.06
C SER A 226 25.47 4.66 1.24
N CYS A 227 26.59 4.46 1.92
CA CYS A 227 26.95 5.25 3.10
C CYS A 227 28.36 5.87 3.07
N ASP A 228 29.39 5.12 2.71
CA ASP A 228 30.77 5.61 2.62
C ASP A 228 31.25 5.77 1.17
N VAL A 229 30.87 4.89 0.27
CA VAL A 229 31.09 5.03 -1.17
C VAL A 229 30.02 5.95 -1.77
N SER A 230 30.39 6.82 -2.71
CA SER A 230 29.38 7.69 -3.35
C SER A 230 28.26 6.89 -4.01
N ALA A 231 27.02 7.39 -3.90
CA ALA A 231 25.86 6.73 -4.51
C ALA A 231 25.96 6.58 -6.04
N ASP A 232 26.64 7.51 -6.73
CA ASP A 232 26.83 7.42 -8.18
C ASP A 232 27.74 6.24 -8.57
N VAL A 233 28.80 5.97 -7.80
CA VAL A 233 29.71 4.83 -8.04
C VAL A 233 29.00 3.49 -7.88
N LEU A 234 28.14 3.37 -6.87
CA LEU A 234 27.38 2.14 -6.59
C LEU A 234 25.99 2.11 -7.22
N ASN A 235 25.66 3.09 -8.07
CA ASN A 235 24.34 3.18 -8.72
C ASN A 235 23.18 3.08 -7.70
N ALA A 236 23.36 3.69 -6.52
CA ALA A 236 22.40 3.68 -5.43
C ALA A 236 21.30 4.74 -5.63
N ALA A 237 20.13 4.55 -5.01
CA ALA A 237 19.02 5.51 -5.07
C ALA A 237 18.97 6.42 -3.83
N TRP A 238 19.72 6.13 -2.79
CA TRP A 238 19.87 7.01 -1.64
C TRP A 238 21.26 6.93 -1.03
N TYR A 239 21.61 7.97 -0.28
CA TYR A 239 22.92 8.15 0.32
C TYR A 239 22.79 8.79 1.70
N TYR A 240 23.56 8.33 2.68
CA TYR A 240 23.83 9.09 3.90
C TYR A 240 25.33 9.03 4.19
N ASN A 241 25.86 9.91 5.03
CA ASN A 241 27.31 10.02 5.29
C ASN A 241 27.60 10.38 6.74
N TRP A 242 26.75 9.88 7.66
CA TRP A 242 26.75 10.24 9.08
C TRP A 242 26.63 11.76 9.36
N ASN A 243 26.20 12.56 8.38
CA ASN A 243 26.13 14.02 8.52
C ASN A 243 24.76 14.60 8.09
N ASN A 244 24.67 15.93 8.03
CA ASN A 244 23.54 16.72 7.53
C ASN A 244 24.02 17.79 6.52
N ASP A 245 25.11 17.54 5.82
CA ASP A 245 25.89 18.53 5.06
C ASP A 245 25.66 18.50 3.55
N GLN A 246 24.95 17.50 3.02
CA GLN A 246 24.67 17.39 1.58
C GLN A 246 23.19 17.59 1.23
N ASN A 247 22.88 17.65 -0.06
CA ASN A 247 21.51 17.75 -0.57
C ASN A 247 21.23 16.60 -1.52
N SER A 248 19.96 16.18 -1.58
CA SER A 248 19.50 15.21 -2.57
C SER A 248 19.80 15.70 -3.99
N THR A 249 20.17 14.77 -4.86
CA THR A 249 20.30 15.04 -6.29
C THR A 249 19.03 14.60 -7.03
N LEU A 250 19.03 14.74 -8.36
CA LEU A 250 18.02 14.09 -9.20
C LEU A 250 18.12 12.55 -9.10
N ASN A 251 19.34 12.00 -9.05
CA ASN A 251 19.57 10.55 -9.18
C ASN A 251 19.49 9.78 -7.86
N TRP A 252 19.76 10.42 -6.72
CA TRP A 252 19.68 9.79 -5.40
C TRP A 252 19.16 10.77 -4.32
N GLU A 253 18.41 10.24 -3.34
CA GLU A 253 17.98 10.98 -2.14
C GLU A 253 19.14 11.05 -1.12
N TYR A 254 19.41 12.22 -0.55
CA TYR A 254 20.26 12.34 0.63
C TYR A 254 19.43 12.13 1.90
N VAL A 255 19.88 11.26 2.81
CA VAL A 255 19.23 11.02 4.10
C VAL A 255 20.12 11.56 5.21
N PRO A 256 19.75 12.68 5.86
CA PRO A 256 20.50 13.18 7.00
C PRO A 256 20.35 12.26 8.21
N ILE A 257 21.29 12.36 9.14
CA ILE A 257 21.26 11.66 10.43
C ILE A 257 21.43 12.64 11.59
N ARG A 258 20.84 12.31 12.73
CA ARG A 258 21.22 12.89 14.03
C ARG A 258 22.21 11.93 14.68
N GLN A 259 23.49 11.98 14.28
CA GLN A 259 24.49 10.98 14.67
C GLN A 259 24.61 10.84 16.20
N GLN A 260 24.57 11.96 16.92
CA GLN A 260 24.67 12.04 18.39
C GLN A 260 23.69 13.10 18.94
N ARG A 261 23.57 13.20 20.27
CA ARG A 261 22.46 13.94 20.92
C ARG A 261 22.30 15.41 20.47
N PHE A 262 23.33 16.06 19.96
CA PHE A 262 23.25 17.45 19.51
C PHE A 262 23.84 17.71 18.12
N TRP A 263 24.32 16.67 17.44
CA TRP A 263 25.07 16.83 16.20
C TRP A 263 24.82 15.65 15.24
N PRO A 264 24.82 15.87 13.93
CA PRO A 264 24.69 17.16 13.24
C PRO A 264 23.42 17.93 13.63
N GLY A 265 23.33 19.21 13.26
CA GLY A 265 22.11 20.01 13.48
C GLY A 265 20.88 19.43 12.77
N LEU A 266 19.67 19.87 13.14
CA LEU A 266 18.43 19.39 12.51
C LEU A 266 18.35 19.82 11.02
N PRO A 267 17.77 19.00 10.12
CA PRO A 267 17.66 19.29 8.68
C PRO A 267 16.55 20.31 8.33
N THR A 268 16.55 21.46 8.98
CA THR A 268 15.47 22.47 8.87
C THR A 268 15.39 23.17 7.51
N ASN A 269 16.48 23.15 6.73
CA ASN A 269 16.60 23.82 5.43
C ASN A 269 16.61 22.86 4.23
N LYS A 270 16.21 21.59 4.40
CA LYS A 270 16.21 20.60 3.32
C LYS A 270 14.79 20.33 2.82
N THR A 271 14.54 20.67 1.56
CA THR A 271 13.22 20.53 0.90
C THR A 271 13.07 19.22 0.12
N SER A 272 14.15 18.47 -0.07
CA SER A 272 14.18 17.27 -0.92
C SER A 272 14.50 15.99 -0.14
N VAL A 273 14.16 15.98 1.14
CA VAL A 273 14.41 14.90 2.10
C VAL A 273 13.08 14.52 2.74
N THR A 274 12.77 13.23 2.79
CA THR A 274 11.57 12.72 3.48
C THR A 274 11.87 11.91 4.74
N HIS A 275 13.14 11.57 4.96
CA HIS A 275 13.60 10.70 6.05
C HIS A 275 14.67 11.36 6.92
N PHE A 276 14.76 10.94 8.18
CA PHE A 276 15.80 11.37 9.11
C PHE A 276 16.22 10.20 9.99
N LEU A 277 17.52 9.87 9.98
CA LEU A 277 18.06 8.78 10.81
C LEU A 277 18.32 9.25 12.25
N GLY A 278 18.07 8.34 13.19
CA GLY A 278 18.37 8.53 14.62
C GLY A 278 19.86 8.40 14.95
N TYR A 279 20.18 8.24 16.23
CA TYR A 279 21.56 8.16 16.72
C TYR A 279 22.32 6.95 16.17
N ASN A 280 23.60 7.13 15.87
CA ASN A 280 24.48 6.07 15.36
C ASN A 280 25.12 5.31 16.52
N GLU A 281 24.86 4.01 16.62
CA GLU A 281 25.46 3.07 17.57
C GLU A 281 25.48 3.54 19.05
N PRO A 282 24.33 3.97 19.62
CA PRO A 282 24.27 4.43 21.01
C PRO A 282 24.52 3.32 22.05
N ASP A 283 24.65 2.07 21.60
CA ASP A 283 25.03 0.91 22.40
C ASP A 283 26.55 0.70 22.50
N ASN A 284 27.34 1.34 21.64
CA ASN A 284 28.78 1.17 21.53
C ASN A 284 29.53 2.22 22.37
N PRO A 285 30.28 1.86 23.44
CA PRO A 285 30.96 2.83 24.30
C PRO A 285 32.04 3.67 23.62
N ILE A 286 32.49 3.28 22.44
CA ILE A 286 33.49 4.01 21.65
C ILE A 286 32.84 5.20 20.92
N GLU A 287 31.54 5.11 20.64
CA GLU A 287 30.82 6.07 19.81
C GLU A 287 30.37 7.29 20.59
N ASP A 288 30.37 8.45 19.93
CA ASP A 288 30.03 9.73 20.58
C ASP A 288 28.56 9.80 21.00
N SER A 289 27.68 9.08 20.31
CA SER A 289 26.26 8.97 20.66
C SER A 289 26.08 8.32 22.04
N TYR A 290 26.85 7.27 22.37
CA TYR A 290 26.86 6.64 23.68
C TYR A 290 27.21 7.66 24.76
N GLN A 291 28.27 8.44 24.56
CA GLN A 291 28.72 9.43 25.53
C GLN A 291 27.70 10.57 25.71
N THR A 292 27.21 11.14 24.59
CA THR A 292 26.28 12.28 24.62
C THR A 292 24.88 11.93 25.11
N LEU A 293 24.51 10.65 25.08
CA LEU A 293 23.29 10.11 25.70
C LEU A 293 23.47 9.74 27.18
N GLY A 294 24.61 10.05 27.80
CA GLY A 294 24.87 9.67 29.19
C GLY A 294 25.06 8.16 29.33
N ASN A 295 26.09 7.65 28.66
CA ASN A 295 26.48 6.24 28.60
C ASN A 295 25.43 5.34 27.93
N GLY A 296 24.90 5.77 26.78
CA GLY A 296 23.93 5.02 26.00
C GLY A 296 22.59 4.85 26.72
N SER A 297 22.16 5.84 27.51
CA SER A 297 20.90 5.78 28.25
C SER A 297 19.71 5.81 27.27
N ARG A 298 18.86 4.78 27.34
CA ARG A 298 17.64 4.69 26.52
C ARG A 298 16.62 5.73 26.98
N ASP A 299 16.50 5.97 28.28
CA ASP A 299 15.62 7.01 28.82
C ASP A 299 16.02 8.39 28.31
N THR A 300 17.32 8.67 28.25
CA THR A 300 17.83 9.93 27.68
C THR A 300 17.54 10.02 26.18
N ALA A 301 17.71 8.93 25.44
CA ALA A 301 17.41 8.88 24.01
C ALA A 301 15.91 9.12 23.73
N VAL A 302 15.01 8.50 24.49
CA VAL A 302 13.56 8.69 24.38
C VAL A 302 13.16 10.12 24.76
N ALA A 303 13.70 10.65 25.86
CA ALA A 303 13.40 12.00 26.31
C ALA A 303 13.87 13.09 25.33
N ALA A 304 14.96 12.85 24.60
CA ALA A 304 15.49 13.77 23.59
C ALA A 304 14.85 13.58 22.19
N TRP A 305 13.98 12.59 22.01
CA TRP A 305 13.49 12.22 20.68
C TRP A 305 12.57 13.28 20.05
N SER A 306 11.95 14.12 20.87
CA SER A 306 11.10 15.25 20.44
C SER A 306 11.80 16.16 19.44
N ASP A 307 13.11 16.37 19.60
CA ASP A 307 13.91 17.21 18.71
C ASP A 307 13.83 16.74 17.25
N LEU A 308 13.87 15.41 17.04
CA LEU A 308 13.80 14.81 15.71
C LEU A 308 12.37 14.88 15.17
N LEU A 309 11.36 14.69 16.01
CA LEU A 309 9.95 14.72 15.62
C LEU A 309 9.48 16.11 15.17
N SER A 310 10.05 17.17 15.73
CA SER A 310 9.78 18.56 15.32
C SER A 310 10.07 18.83 13.84
N THR A 311 10.92 18.00 13.21
CA THR A 311 11.17 18.10 11.77
C THR A 311 9.97 17.70 10.93
N GLY A 312 9.00 16.97 11.46
CA GLY A 312 7.90 16.40 10.67
C GLY A 312 8.34 15.45 9.56
N LEU A 313 9.62 15.07 9.50
CA LEU A 313 10.13 14.02 8.62
C LEU A 313 9.75 12.64 9.16
N ARG A 314 9.95 11.61 8.35
CA ARG A 314 9.86 10.21 8.78
C ARG A 314 11.14 9.84 9.53
N VAL A 315 11.04 9.50 10.82
CA VAL A 315 12.19 9.36 11.71
C VAL A 315 12.48 7.88 12.02
N GLY A 316 13.71 7.46 11.73
CA GLY A 316 14.22 6.12 12.04
C GLY A 316 14.71 6.00 13.47
N SER A 317 14.60 4.81 14.07
CA SER A 317 15.21 4.52 15.38
C SER A 317 16.72 4.83 15.38
N PRO A 318 17.35 4.89 16.56
CA PRO A 318 18.80 4.77 16.63
C PRO A 318 19.27 3.47 15.96
N ALA A 319 20.36 3.54 15.20
CA ALA A 319 20.94 2.42 14.49
C ALA A 319 21.97 1.73 15.39
N CYS A 320 21.59 0.64 16.04
CA CYS A 320 22.51 -0.09 16.93
C CYS A 320 23.46 -1.01 16.16
N THR A 321 24.57 -1.40 16.79
CA THR A 321 25.42 -2.49 16.31
C THR A 321 24.62 -3.80 16.20
N ASP A 322 25.16 -4.82 15.52
CA ASP A 322 24.56 -6.16 15.47
C ASP A 322 24.65 -6.96 16.79
N GLY A 323 25.42 -6.46 17.76
CA GLY A 323 25.40 -6.86 19.17
C GLY A 323 24.42 -6.04 20.02
N GLY A 324 24.02 -4.86 19.55
CA GLY A 324 23.19 -3.87 20.24
C GLY A 324 21.68 -4.12 20.20
N LYS A 325 21.22 -5.26 19.68
CA LYS A 325 19.78 -5.55 19.50
C LYS A 325 18.95 -5.38 20.80
N TRP A 326 19.53 -5.71 21.96
CA TRP A 326 18.84 -5.52 23.25
C TRP A 326 18.75 -4.05 23.67
N TRP A 327 19.70 -3.20 23.27
CA TRP A 327 19.59 -1.75 23.42
C TRP A 327 18.41 -1.23 22.61
N LEU A 328 18.34 -1.63 21.34
CA LEU A 328 17.25 -1.26 20.44
C LEU A 328 15.90 -1.70 21.01
N PHE A 329 15.81 -2.91 21.57
CA PHE A 329 14.56 -3.40 22.12
C PHE A 329 14.07 -2.56 23.30
N ASP A 330 14.95 -2.29 24.27
CA ASP A 330 14.61 -1.46 25.42
C ASP A 330 14.22 -0.03 25.00
N PHE A 331 14.94 0.57 24.05
CA PHE A 331 14.57 1.87 23.48
C PHE A 331 13.18 1.86 22.85
N MET A 332 12.89 0.89 21.97
CA MET A 332 11.61 0.82 21.27
C MET A 332 10.44 0.54 22.22
N ASP A 333 10.62 -0.31 23.23
CA ASP A 333 9.60 -0.58 24.25
C ASP A 333 9.29 0.70 25.06
N LYS A 334 10.34 1.45 25.45
CA LYS A 334 10.18 2.73 26.17
C LYS A 334 9.55 3.80 25.29
N ALA A 335 9.94 3.90 24.02
CA ALA A 335 9.34 4.83 23.06
C ALA A 335 7.85 4.53 22.86
N ASN A 336 7.48 3.26 22.67
CA ASN A 336 6.09 2.83 22.55
C ASN A 336 5.29 3.15 23.82
N ALA A 337 5.86 2.85 25.01
CA ALA A 337 5.22 3.15 26.29
C ALA A 337 5.02 4.67 26.51
N ALA A 338 5.92 5.50 25.99
CA ALA A 338 5.83 6.95 26.02
C ALA A 338 4.97 7.54 24.88
N GLY A 339 4.42 6.72 23.98
CA GLY A 339 3.68 7.19 22.80
C GLY A 339 4.54 7.97 21.80
N VAL A 340 5.85 7.79 21.83
CA VAL A 340 6.81 8.48 20.96
C VAL A 340 6.87 7.79 19.60
N ARG A 341 6.69 8.56 18.53
CA ARG A 341 6.71 8.05 17.15
C ARG A 341 8.12 7.62 16.73
N VAL A 342 8.20 6.41 16.20
CA VAL A 342 9.33 5.88 15.43
C VAL A 342 8.75 5.23 14.18
N ASP A 343 9.12 5.73 13.01
CA ASP A 343 8.45 5.38 11.75
C ASP A 343 9.05 4.12 11.10
N TYR A 344 10.36 3.91 11.27
CA TYR A 344 11.09 2.74 10.82
C TYR A 344 12.25 2.42 11.77
N ILE A 345 12.77 1.20 11.72
CA ILE A 345 13.85 0.73 12.59
C ILE A 345 15.14 0.65 11.79
N ALA A 346 16.19 1.33 12.26
CA ALA A 346 17.54 1.24 11.70
C ALA A 346 18.40 0.25 12.50
N ILE A 347 19.26 -0.53 11.82
CA ILE A 347 20.16 -1.50 12.45
C ILE A 347 21.40 -1.76 11.56
N HIS A 348 22.54 -2.08 12.19
CA HIS A 348 23.76 -2.49 11.51
C HIS A 348 23.93 -4.02 11.48
N TYR A 349 24.69 -4.55 10.52
CA TYR A 349 24.97 -5.98 10.42
C TYR A 349 26.35 -6.29 9.83
N TYR A 350 27.27 -6.79 10.67
CA TYR A 350 28.63 -7.15 10.30
C TYR A 350 28.97 -8.61 10.66
N ARG A 351 27.99 -9.49 10.82
CA ARG A 351 28.27 -10.90 11.19
C ARG A 351 28.88 -11.66 10.02
N CYS A 352 30.08 -12.18 10.23
CA CYS A 352 30.82 -12.92 9.23
C CYS A 352 30.57 -14.44 9.32
N GLY A 353 30.79 -15.17 8.22
CA GLY A 353 30.49 -16.61 8.14
C GLY A 353 28.98 -16.93 8.24
N THR A 354 28.12 -15.95 7.98
CA THR A 354 26.66 -16.10 8.06
C THR A 354 26.04 -16.22 6.66
N THR A 355 24.93 -16.95 6.59
CA THR A 355 24.10 -17.07 5.38
C THR A 355 23.05 -15.97 5.33
N ALA A 356 22.52 -15.68 4.13
CA ALA A 356 21.41 -14.74 3.96
C ALA A 356 20.17 -15.13 4.80
N ALA A 357 19.93 -16.43 5.04
CA ALA A 357 18.84 -16.91 5.89
C ALA A 357 19.07 -16.57 7.38
N GLN A 358 20.31 -16.64 7.86
CA GLN A 358 20.64 -16.24 9.23
C GLN A 358 20.55 -14.72 9.40
N PHE A 359 21.00 -13.96 8.40
CA PHE A 359 20.82 -12.51 8.39
C PHE A 359 19.33 -12.14 8.39
N LYS A 360 18.51 -12.78 7.55
CA LYS A 360 17.06 -12.60 7.56
C LYS A 360 16.45 -12.93 8.92
N SER A 361 16.88 -14.03 9.56
CA SER A 361 16.38 -14.43 10.87
C SER A 361 16.67 -13.39 11.95
N PHE A 362 17.87 -12.80 11.94
CA PHE A 362 18.22 -11.70 12.83
C PHE A 362 17.28 -10.49 12.67
N LEU A 363 16.99 -10.10 11.42
CA LEU A 363 16.09 -8.99 11.11
C LEU A 363 14.61 -9.34 11.40
N GLN A 364 14.21 -10.59 11.17
CA GLN A 364 12.87 -11.11 11.40
C GLN A 364 12.50 -11.02 12.88
N GLU A 365 13.43 -11.30 13.81
CA GLU A 365 13.16 -11.13 15.25
C GLU A 365 12.81 -9.68 15.63
N ILE A 366 13.42 -8.69 14.99
CA ILE A 366 13.11 -7.28 15.20
C ILE A 366 11.73 -6.97 14.63
N TRP A 367 11.45 -7.44 13.42
CA TRP A 367 10.17 -7.22 12.76
C TRP A 367 9.01 -7.91 13.50
N ASP A 368 9.19 -9.15 13.96
CA ASP A 368 8.18 -9.91 14.71
C ASP A 368 7.72 -9.15 15.96
N ARG A 369 8.65 -8.43 16.62
CA ARG A 369 8.36 -7.67 17.82
C ARG A 369 7.62 -6.35 17.57
N TYR A 370 7.99 -5.61 16.54
CA TYR A 370 7.52 -4.23 16.36
C TYR A 370 6.65 -3.98 15.12
N GLN A 371 6.68 -4.89 14.15
CA GLN A 371 5.95 -4.79 12.88
C GLN A 371 6.19 -3.45 12.15
N LYS A 372 7.39 -2.89 12.28
CA LYS A 372 7.83 -1.66 11.59
C LYS A 372 8.74 -1.98 10.42
N PRO A 373 8.75 -1.15 9.36
CA PRO A 373 9.74 -1.29 8.30
C PRO A 373 11.17 -1.21 8.84
N ILE A 374 12.07 -2.00 8.28
CA ILE A 374 13.47 -2.07 8.71
C ILE A 374 14.38 -1.49 7.64
N TRP A 375 15.34 -0.67 8.10
CA TRP A 375 16.46 -0.15 7.34
C TRP A 375 17.75 -0.78 7.86
N VAL A 376 18.49 -1.44 6.97
CA VAL A 376 19.85 -1.91 7.28
C VAL A 376 20.83 -0.82 6.86
N THR A 377 21.12 0.12 7.75
CA THR A 377 21.88 1.33 7.41
C THR A 377 23.36 1.08 7.22
N GLU A 378 23.87 -0.01 7.77
CA GLU A 378 25.22 -0.51 7.47
C GLU A 378 25.20 -2.04 7.44
N PHE A 379 25.82 -2.62 6.42
CA PHE A 379 26.16 -4.04 6.47
C PHE A 379 27.38 -4.39 5.62
N ASN A 380 28.03 -5.49 5.98
CA ASN A 380 28.99 -6.20 5.13
C ASN A 380 29.10 -7.67 5.58
N ASN A 381 29.73 -8.54 4.80
CA ASN A 381 29.98 -9.95 5.16
C ASN A 381 31.17 -10.06 6.12
N GLY A 382 31.03 -9.47 7.31
CA GLY A 382 32.12 -9.32 8.25
C GLY A 382 32.82 -7.98 8.16
N ALA A 383 33.81 -7.84 9.03
CA ALA A 383 34.72 -6.71 9.13
C ALA A 383 36.03 -7.19 9.79
N ASN A 384 37.04 -6.32 9.85
CA ASN A 384 38.34 -6.61 10.47
C ASN A 384 38.26 -6.91 11.99
N TRP A 385 37.16 -6.56 12.65
CA TRP A 385 36.89 -6.91 14.06
C TRP A 385 36.14 -8.24 14.24
N THR A 386 35.86 -8.96 13.14
CA THR A 386 35.16 -10.25 13.19
C THR A 386 36.12 -11.44 13.29
N THR A 387 35.63 -12.59 13.75
CA THR A 387 36.50 -13.72 14.15
C THR A 387 36.59 -14.86 13.12
N CYS A 388 35.87 -14.80 12.01
CA CYS A 388 36.00 -15.82 10.95
C CYS A 388 37.22 -15.53 10.06
N GLY A 389 37.64 -16.52 9.27
CA GLY A 389 38.69 -16.30 8.27
C GLY A 389 38.26 -15.32 7.17
N ASP A 390 39.23 -14.59 6.64
CA ASP A 390 38.98 -13.64 5.56
C ASP A 390 38.49 -14.33 4.28
N PRO A 391 37.43 -13.80 3.63
CA PRO A 391 36.99 -14.29 2.34
C PRO A 391 37.96 -13.83 1.25
N THR A 392 37.97 -14.54 0.11
CA THR A 392 38.45 -13.94 -1.14
C THR A 392 37.46 -12.86 -1.60
N THR A 393 37.89 -12.00 -2.52
CA THR A 393 37.02 -10.96 -3.10
C THR A 393 35.80 -11.54 -3.81
N GLU A 394 35.92 -12.73 -4.40
CA GLU A 394 34.82 -13.46 -5.06
C GLU A 394 33.87 -14.07 -4.03
N GLN A 395 34.40 -14.60 -2.92
CA GLN A 395 33.58 -15.09 -1.81
C GLN A 395 32.79 -13.95 -1.17
N ASN A 396 33.40 -12.78 -0.99
CA ASN A 396 32.68 -11.59 -0.52
C ASN A 396 31.59 -11.17 -1.49
N ALA A 397 31.89 -11.13 -2.80
CA ALA A 397 30.90 -10.78 -3.82
C ALA A 397 29.69 -11.73 -3.82
N ALA A 398 29.92 -13.05 -3.68
CA ALA A 398 28.87 -14.04 -3.59
C ALA A 398 27.99 -13.84 -2.34
N ALA A 399 28.62 -13.54 -1.19
CA ALA A 399 27.89 -13.25 0.05
C ALA A 399 27.03 -11.98 -0.08
N ILE A 400 27.62 -10.88 -0.57
CA ILE A 400 26.91 -9.61 -0.81
C ILE A 400 25.73 -9.81 -1.76
N GLY A 401 25.91 -10.53 -2.88
CA GLY A 401 24.83 -10.88 -3.79
C GLY A 401 23.68 -11.61 -3.10
N SER A 402 24.00 -12.62 -2.29
CA SER A 402 22.99 -13.36 -1.53
C SER A 402 22.25 -12.50 -0.49
N PHE A 403 22.95 -11.54 0.13
CA PHE A 403 22.36 -10.64 1.12
C PHE A 403 21.40 -9.64 0.46
N ILE A 404 21.81 -9.01 -0.65
CA ILE A 404 20.96 -8.02 -1.33
C ILE A 404 19.75 -8.67 -2.00
N ASP A 405 19.85 -9.90 -2.51
CA ASP A 405 18.69 -10.66 -3.00
C ASP A 405 17.67 -10.94 -1.89
N MET A 406 18.16 -11.26 -0.69
CA MET A 406 17.32 -11.47 0.49
C MET A 406 16.65 -10.16 0.94
N LEU A 407 17.40 -9.06 0.99
CA LEU A 407 16.89 -7.74 1.39
C LEU A 407 15.87 -7.21 0.37
N ASP A 408 16.11 -7.42 -0.92
CA ASP A 408 15.20 -7.04 -2.01
C ASP A 408 13.89 -7.83 -1.96
N SER A 409 13.97 -9.16 -1.78
CA SER A 409 12.81 -10.05 -1.75
C SER A 409 11.99 -10.01 -0.44
N THR A 410 12.50 -9.38 0.62
CA THR A 410 11.82 -9.31 1.91
C THR A 410 10.94 -8.05 1.99
N PRO A 411 9.60 -8.16 2.06
CA PRO A 411 8.70 -6.99 1.89
C PRO A 411 8.76 -5.95 3.01
N TRP A 412 9.14 -6.35 4.23
CA TRP A 412 9.24 -5.46 5.39
C TRP A 412 10.63 -4.83 5.56
N ILE A 413 11.58 -5.17 4.69
CA ILE A 413 12.82 -4.40 4.52
C ILE A 413 12.50 -3.25 3.57
N GLU A 414 12.68 -2.03 4.05
CA GLU A 414 12.40 -0.83 3.28
C GLU A 414 13.65 -0.28 2.60
N ARG A 415 14.81 -0.27 3.27
CA ARG A 415 16.08 0.17 2.66
C ARG A 415 17.31 -0.55 3.22
N TYR A 416 18.41 -0.53 2.49
CA TYR A 416 19.71 -0.99 2.97
C TYR A 416 20.88 -0.25 2.32
N ALA A 417 22.01 -0.13 3.02
CA ALA A 417 23.24 0.47 2.51
C ALA A 417 24.46 -0.37 2.94
N VAL A 418 25.31 -0.72 1.97
CA VAL A 418 26.57 -1.42 2.24
C VAL A 418 27.59 -0.45 2.82
N TYR A 419 28.36 -0.90 3.81
CA TYR A 419 29.51 -0.17 4.34
C TYR A 419 30.80 -0.83 3.84
N SER A 420 31.60 -0.06 3.10
CA SER A 420 32.71 -0.55 2.28
C SER A 420 34.04 -0.60 3.04
N ASN A 421 34.31 0.41 3.87
CA ASN A 421 35.61 0.66 4.50
C ASN A 421 35.82 -0.15 5.78
N VAL A 422 35.66 -1.47 5.70
CA VAL A 422 35.97 -2.39 6.82
C VAL A 422 37.36 -3.00 6.70
N GLU A 423 37.68 -3.54 5.52
CA GLU A 423 38.99 -4.09 5.16
C GLU A 423 39.03 -4.42 3.66
N TRP A 424 40.22 -4.75 3.17
CA TRP A 424 40.49 -4.77 1.74
C TRP A 424 39.79 -5.90 0.98
N GLN A 425 39.60 -7.07 1.59
CA GLN A 425 38.89 -8.22 1.01
C GLN A 425 37.39 -7.95 0.85
N ARG A 426 36.86 -7.05 1.69
CA ARG A 426 35.42 -6.77 1.82
C ARG A 426 35.01 -5.41 1.23
N ASN A 427 35.97 -4.66 0.70
CA ASN A 427 35.74 -3.35 0.11
C ASN A 427 34.93 -3.46 -1.20
N MET A 428 34.07 -2.49 -1.48
CA MET A 428 33.34 -2.33 -2.75
C MET A 428 34.21 -1.67 -3.83
N THR A 429 35.25 -0.94 -3.41
CA THR A 429 36.20 -0.27 -4.32
C THR A 429 37.63 -0.71 -4.06
N TRP A 430 38.45 -0.72 -5.11
CA TRP A 430 39.89 -0.84 -4.94
C TRP A 430 40.44 0.49 -4.41
N ASP A 431 41.11 0.42 -3.26
CA ASP A 431 41.87 1.52 -2.70
C ASP A 431 43.35 1.38 -3.11
N ALA A 432 43.93 2.43 -3.67
CA ALA A 432 45.35 2.50 -4.01
C ALA A 432 46.26 2.30 -2.80
N ASN A 433 45.81 2.67 -1.60
CA ASN A 433 46.55 2.56 -0.34
C ASN A 433 46.48 1.17 0.29
N TRP A 434 45.46 0.36 -0.02
CA TRP A 434 45.31 -1.00 0.54
C TRP A 434 45.67 -2.09 -0.46
N ASN A 435 45.24 -1.94 -1.72
CA ASN A 435 45.29 -3.00 -2.73
C ASN A 435 46.01 -2.60 -4.03
N GLY A 436 46.53 -1.37 -4.13
CA GLY A 436 47.28 -0.88 -5.29
C GLY A 436 46.44 -0.75 -6.59
N GLY A 437 45.11 -0.74 -6.49
CA GLY A 437 44.20 -0.71 -7.63
C GLY A 437 43.26 0.50 -7.65
N SER A 438 42.42 0.58 -8.70
CA SER A 438 41.37 1.60 -8.84
C SER A 438 40.11 0.96 -9.45
N GLY A 439 38.92 1.46 -9.09
CA GLY A 439 37.64 0.99 -9.63
C GLY A 439 36.87 0.11 -8.65
N LEU A 440 35.91 -0.67 -9.14
CA LEU A 440 35.08 -1.55 -8.32
C LEU A 440 35.72 -2.93 -8.12
N THR A 441 35.59 -3.47 -6.91
CA THR A 441 35.87 -4.89 -6.64
C THR A 441 34.74 -5.77 -7.22
N PRO A 442 34.91 -7.11 -7.27
CA PRO A 442 33.81 -8.00 -7.62
C PRO A 442 32.52 -7.76 -6.81
N ALA A 443 32.64 -7.46 -5.51
CA ALA A 443 31.50 -7.15 -4.65
C ALA A 443 30.86 -5.81 -5.04
N GLY A 444 31.67 -4.78 -5.33
CA GLY A 444 31.18 -3.50 -5.82
C GLY A 444 30.46 -3.59 -7.16
N ILE A 445 30.89 -4.48 -8.06
CA ILE A 445 30.21 -4.75 -9.33
C ILE A 445 28.85 -5.40 -9.08
N VAL A 446 28.79 -6.46 -8.26
CA VAL A 446 27.53 -7.12 -7.87
C VAL A 446 26.56 -6.12 -7.25
N TYR A 447 27.03 -5.31 -6.31
CA TYR A 447 26.20 -4.31 -5.65
C TYR A 447 25.73 -3.22 -6.62
N ARG A 448 26.60 -2.70 -7.49
CA ARG A 448 26.24 -1.68 -8.49
C ARG A 448 25.18 -2.17 -9.47
N ASP A 449 25.34 -3.39 -9.98
CA ASP A 449 24.53 -3.94 -11.06
C ASP A 449 23.16 -4.47 -10.59
N GLN A 450 23.01 -4.77 -9.29
CA GLN A 450 21.72 -5.13 -8.71
C GLN A 450 20.68 -4.03 -8.91
N GLN A 451 19.54 -4.38 -9.48
CA GLN A 451 18.37 -3.49 -9.56
C GLN A 451 17.40 -3.82 -8.45
N SER A 452 17.25 -2.90 -7.51
CA SER A 452 16.42 -3.11 -6.34
C SER A 452 15.03 -2.50 -6.51
N PRO A 453 13.98 -3.12 -5.92
CA PRO A 453 12.62 -2.61 -6.00
C PRO A 453 12.47 -1.30 -5.20
N ILE A 454 11.32 -0.64 -5.35
CA ILE A 454 10.90 0.47 -4.49
C ILE A 454 10.95 0.04 -3.02
N GLY A 455 11.44 0.94 -2.17
CA GLY A 455 11.58 0.66 -0.74
C GLY A 455 10.27 0.71 0.02
N TYR A 456 9.48 1.77 -0.18
CA TYR A 456 8.24 1.99 0.55
C TYR A 456 7.02 1.35 -0.14
N LEU A 457 6.19 0.70 0.68
CA LEU A 457 4.87 0.23 0.29
C LEU A 457 3.84 1.12 0.99
N GLN A 458 2.90 1.71 0.24
CA GLN A 458 1.86 2.56 0.81
C GLN A 458 0.99 1.77 1.80
N GLU A 459 0.73 2.39 2.96
CA GLU A 459 -0.23 1.89 3.95
C GLU A 459 -1.67 2.16 3.48
N ASP A 460 -2.59 1.23 3.80
CA ASP A 460 -4.03 1.42 3.65
C ASP A 460 -4.57 2.16 4.90
N TYR A 461 -5.43 3.18 4.72
CA TYR A 461 -6.01 4.01 5.80
C TYR A 461 -7.54 4.00 5.74
N PRO A 462 -8.33 4.12 6.83
CA PRO A 462 -7.97 4.13 8.25
C PRO A 462 -7.78 2.74 8.88
N LEU A 463 -6.93 2.68 9.92
CA LEU A 463 -6.54 1.50 10.69
C LEU A 463 -7.50 1.11 11.85
N ALA A 464 -8.75 1.61 11.84
CA ALA A 464 -9.81 1.11 12.74
C ALA A 464 -10.51 -0.11 12.11
N VAL A 465 -11.11 -1.01 12.91
CA VAL A 465 -11.72 -2.27 12.46
C VAL A 465 -12.83 -1.99 11.41
N LYS A 466 -12.44 -1.96 10.13
CA LYS A 466 -13.33 -1.91 8.98
C LYS A 466 -14.09 -3.24 8.91
N ARG A 467 -15.39 -3.20 8.61
CA ARG A 467 -16.09 -4.42 8.14
C ARG A 467 -15.38 -4.91 6.89
N ARG A 468 -15.25 -6.23 6.76
CA ARG A 468 -14.49 -6.86 5.67
C ARG A 468 -15.39 -7.01 4.44
N VAL A 469 -15.93 -5.88 4.00
CA VAL A 469 -16.87 -5.74 2.89
C VAL A 469 -16.23 -4.82 1.87
N ALA A 470 -16.18 -5.24 0.61
CA ALA A 470 -15.66 -4.43 -0.50
C ALA A 470 -16.60 -4.55 -1.69
N ARG A 471 -16.98 -3.41 -2.28
CA ARG A 471 -17.67 -3.34 -3.56
C ARG A 471 -16.74 -2.66 -4.55
N LEU A 472 -16.26 -3.41 -5.52
CA LEU A 472 -15.33 -2.95 -6.54
C LEU A 472 -16.07 -3.00 -7.88
N PRO A 473 -16.64 -1.88 -8.37
CA PRO A 473 -17.26 -1.83 -9.69
C PRO A 473 -16.25 -2.18 -10.79
N LEU A 474 -14.97 -1.85 -10.57
CA LEU A 474 -13.90 -2.01 -11.56
C LEU A 474 -14.12 -1.19 -12.84
N ASP A 475 -14.86 -0.10 -12.68
CA ASP A 475 -15.21 0.87 -13.72
C ASP A 475 -14.16 2.00 -13.74
N GLY A 476 -13.01 1.73 -14.37
CA GLY A 476 -11.88 2.68 -14.46
C GLY A 476 -11.01 2.76 -13.21
N HIS A 477 -11.39 2.12 -12.10
CA HIS A 477 -10.61 2.11 -10.85
C HIS A 477 -10.84 0.85 -10.00
N THR A 478 -9.90 0.56 -9.09
CA THR A 478 -10.00 -0.49 -8.07
C THR A 478 -10.54 0.00 -6.72
N ARG A 479 -11.19 1.18 -6.70
CA ARG A 479 -11.77 1.80 -5.49
C ARG A 479 -12.92 0.96 -4.95
N ASP A 480 -13.00 0.90 -3.62
CA ASP A 480 -14.16 0.36 -2.92
C ASP A 480 -15.26 1.42 -2.76
N VAL A 481 -16.46 1.11 -3.25
CA VAL A 481 -17.66 1.95 -3.15
C VAL A 481 -18.62 1.52 -2.02
N SER A 482 -18.22 0.54 -1.21
CA SER A 482 -19.02 0.06 -0.08
C SER A 482 -19.07 1.02 1.11
N GLY A 483 -18.16 1.99 1.17
CA GLY A 483 -17.96 2.88 2.32
C GLY A 483 -16.97 2.34 3.37
N TYR A 484 -16.50 1.09 3.24
CA TYR A 484 -15.53 0.50 4.17
C TYR A 484 -14.08 0.60 3.72
N ASP A 485 -13.84 1.08 2.50
CA ASP A 485 -12.52 1.42 1.97
C ASP A 485 -11.53 0.24 2.00
N ASN A 486 -11.98 -0.87 1.42
CA ASN A 486 -11.22 -2.09 1.19
C ASN A 486 -10.79 -2.21 -0.30
N GLY A 487 -10.44 -1.07 -0.92
CA GLY A 487 -10.07 -0.97 -2.34
C GLY A 487 -8.72 -1.64 -2.65
N GLY A 488 -8.56 -2.16 -3.87
CA GLY A 488 -7.35 -2.89 -4.25
C GLY A 488 -6.23 -2.03 -4.86
N VAL A 489 -4.99 -2.45 -4.70
CA VAL A 489 -3.80 -1.89 -5.36
C VAL A 489 -3.43 -2.75 -6.57
N SER A 490 -3.40 -2.14 -7.75
CA SER A 490 -2.94 -2.80 -8.98
C SER A 490 -1.43 -3.04 -8.95
N GLN A 491 -1.02 -4.21 -9.42
CA GLN A 491 0.37 -4.60 -9.61
C GLN A 491 0.56 -4.91 -11.08
N GLY A 492 1.29 -4.04 -11.77
CA GLY A 492 1.26 -3.92 -13.23
C GLY A 492 0.26 -2.86 -13.69
N VAL A 493 0.18 -2.70 -15.00
CA VAL A 493 -0.62 -1.65 -15.67
C VAL A 493 -2.09 -2.09 -15.78
N PRO A 494 -3.04 -1.40 -15.12
CA PRO A 494 -4.45 -1.74 -15.25
C PRO A 494 -4.99 -1.33 -16.62
N THR A 495 -5.64 -2.29 -17.29
CA THR A 495 -6.39 -2.05 -18.52
C THR A 495 -7.87 -2.25 -18.24
N TYR A 496 -8.69 -1.28 -18.64
CA TYR A 496 -10.14 -1.38 -18.54
C TYR A 496 -10.74 -1.66 -19.92
N VAL A 497 -11.62 -2.64 -19.99
CA VAL A 497 -12.34 -3.05 -21.21
C VAL A 497 -13.85 -2.86 -21.01
N THR A 498 -14.65 -3.00 -22.05
CA THR A 498 -16.11 -3.03 -21.90
C THR A 498 -16.51 -4.14 -20.94
N GLY A 499 -17.16 -3.77 -19.84
CA GLY A 499 -17.63 -4.69 -18.82
C GLY A 499 -18.96 -5.34 -19.17
N GLN A 500 -19.44 -6.17 -18.24
CA GLN A 500 -20.86 -6.54 -18.20
C GLN A 500 -21.72 -5.32 -17.84
N ARG A 501 -21.18 -4.40 -17.02
CA ARG A 501 -21.70 -3.06 -16.72
C ARG A 501 -20.53 -2.07 -16.82
N GLY A 502 -20.76 -0.91 -17.42
CA GLY A 502 -19.69 0.09 -17.56
C GLY A 502 -18.40 -0.51 -18.15
N GLN A 503 -17.29 -0.28 -17.46
CA GLN A 503 -16.00 -0.91 -17.73
C GLN A 503 -15.69 -2.05 -16.75
N ALA A 504 -14.77 -2.92 -17.14
CA ALA A 504 -14.24 -4.03 -16.34
C ALA A 504 -12.73 -4.03 -16.32
N LEU A 505 -12.13 -4.54 -15.24
CA LEU A 505 -10.68 -4.66 -15.13
C LEU A 505 -10.18 -5.92 -15.85
N GLN A 506 -9.28 -5.74 -16.81
CA GLN A 506 -8.65 -6.81 -17.58
C GLN A 506 -7.41 -7.35 -16.85
N PHE A 507 -7.34 -8.68 -16.74
CA PHE A 507 -6.18 -9.43 -16.28
C PHE A 507 -5.53 -10.11 -17.48
N ASN A 508 -4.28 -9.75 -17.75
CA ASN A 508 -3.60 -10.10 -19.01
C ASN A 508 -2.87 -11.45 -18.99
N GLY A 509 -2.93 -12.21 -17.89
CA GLY A 509 -2.28 -13.51 -17.75
C GLY A 509 -0.75 -13.50 -17.68
N SER A 510 -0.09 -12.34 -17.62
CA SER A 510 1.38 -12.25 -17.73
C SER A 510 2.06 -11.43 -16.64
N ASN A 511 1.57 -10.23 -16.33
CA ASN A 511 2.20 -9.35 -15.34
C ASN A 511 1.21 -8.51 -14.52
N PHE A 512 -0.10 -8.71 -14.68
CA PHE A 512 -1.12 -7.93 -13.99
C PHE A 512 -1.88 -8.73 -12.92
N HIS A 513 -2.05 -8.12 -11.74
CA HIS A 513 -2.95 -8.59 -10.69
C HIS A 513 -3.35 -7.43 -9.76
N VAL A 514 -4.30 -7.67 -8.86
CA VAL A 514 -4.68 -6.70 -7.81
C VAL A 514 -4.41 -7.31 -6.45
N ARG A 515 -3.81 -6.52 -5.55
CA ARG A 515 -3.66 -6.87 -4.14
C ARG A 515 -4.68 -6.09 -3.33
N LEU A 516 -5.50 -6.79 -2.55
CA LEU A 516 -6.45 -6.19 -1.64
C LEU A 516 -5.81 -5.96 -0.24
N PRO A 517 -6.35 -5.03 0.56
CA PRO A 517 -5.95 -4.80 1.94
C PRO A 517 -6.05 -6.04 2.82
N ARG A 518 -5.53 -5.95 4.03
CA ARG A 518 -5.59 -7.04 5.02
C ARG A 518 -7.06 -7.34 5.34
N ALA A 519 -7.37 -8.64 5.45
CA ALA A 519 -8.65 -9.22 5.82
C ALA A 519 -9.80 -9.12 4.78
N ALA A 520 -10.06 -10.23 4.10
CA ALA A 520 -11.16 -10.35 3.12
C ALA A 520 -12.41 -11.12 3.64
N GLY A 521 -12.43 -11.66 4.86
CA GLY A 521 -13.58 -12.44 5.36
C GLY A 521 -13.76 -12.40 6.88
N GLY A 522 -14.98 -12.58 7.40
CA GLY A 522 -15.31 -12.53 8.83
C GLY A 522 -15.12 -13.87 9.55
N SER A 523 -15.23 -13.89 10.90
CA SER A 523 -15.13 -15.14 11.68
C SER A 523 -16.31 -16.09 11.48
N ASN A 524 -17.47 -15.58 11.06
CA ASN A 524 -18.72 -16.32 10.98
C ASN A 524 -19.23 -16.53 9.55
N GLY A 525 -18.60 -15.89 8.55
CA GLY A 525 -18.97 -16.08 7.16
C GLY A 525 -18.12 -15.30 6.17
N PHE A 526 -18.33 -15.61 4.89
CA PHE A 526 -17.65 -14.99 3.76
C PHE A 526 -18.51 -15.10 2.50
N THR A 527 -18.46 -14.07 1.66
CA THR A 527 -18.90 -14.15 0.26
C THR A 527 -17.89 -13.49 -0.67
N PHE A 528 -17.60 -14.13 -1.79
CA PHE A 528 -17.11 -13.50 -3.01
C PHE A 528 -18.20 -13.61 -4.08
N ALA A 529 -18.45 -12.54 -4.83
CA ALA A 529 -19.30 -12.56 -6.02
C ALA A 529 -18.76 -11.58 -7.07
N GLY A 530 -19.01 -11.84 -8.35
CA GLY A 530 -18.68 -10.90 -9.41
C GLY A 530 -18.88 -11.49 -10.80
N TRP A 531 -18.85 -10.62 -11.80
CA TRP A 531 -18.83 -11.02 -13.20
C TRP A 531 -17.41 -11.35 -13.62
N VAL A 532 -17.26 -12.50 -14.30
CA VAL A 532 -15.97 -13.05 -14.73
C VAL A 532 -16.07 -13.41 -16.21
N ASN A 533 -15.15 -12.88 -17.02
CA ASN A 533 -14.96 -13.30 -18.40
C ASN A 533 -13.57 -13.94 -18.54
N TRP A 534 -13.50 -15.26 -18.42
CA TRP A 534 -12.25 -16.00 -18.48
C TRP A 534 -11.85 -16.28 -19.94
N GLN A 535 -10.61 -16.00 -20.31
CA GLN A 535 -10.10 -16.23 -21.68
C GLN A 535 -9.46 -17.60 -21.87
N GLY A 536 -9.53 -18.49 -20.87
CA GLY A 536 -8.85 -19.78 -20.89
C GLY A 536 -7.37 -19.68 -20.51
N GLY A 537 -6.57 -20.67 -20.91
CA GLY A 537 -5.13 -20.72 -20.67
C GLY A 537 -4.71 -21.90 -19.79
N ALA A 538 -3.54 -21.80 -19.16
CA ALA A 538 -3.00 -22.85 -18.31
C ALA A 538 -3.86 -23.07 -17.04
N ASP A 539 -3.87 -24.31 -16.55
CA ASP A 539 -4.55 -24.70 -15.31
C ASP A 539 -4.00 -23.95 -14.09
N GLY A 540 -4.87 -23.69 -13.11
CA GLY A 540 -4.45 -23.15 -11.81
C GLY A 540 -4.41 -21.62 -11.71
N GLN A 541 -4.87 -20.90 -12.75
CA GLN A 541 -5.15 -19.46 -12.65
C GLN A 541 -6.14 -19.17 -11.51
N ARG A 542 -6.02 -18.02 -10.84
CA ARG A 542 -6.91 -17.68 -9.71
C ARG A 542 -7.75 -16.45 -10.04
N ILE A 543 -9.07 -16.54 -9.90
CA ILE A 543 -9.95 -15.37 -9.89
C ILE A 543 -9.63 -14.55 -8.63
N PHE A 544 -9.64 -15.21 -7.47
CA PHE A 544 -9.10 -14.70 -6.22
C PHE A 544 -8.28 -15.77 -5.50
N ASP A 545 -7.33 -15.33 -4.66
CA ASP A 545 -6.57 -16.17 -3.75
C ASP A 545 -6.21 -15.37 -2.48
N PHE A 546 -6.80 -15.74 -1.35
CA PHE A 546 -6.72 -15.03 -0.07
C PHE A 546 -6.01 -15.89 0.96
N GLY A 547 -4.90 -15.40 1.52
CA GLY A 547 -4.09 -16.22 2.41
C GLY A 547 -2.91 -15.49 3.04
N ASN A 548 -1.94 -16.29 3.46
CA ASN A 548 -0.68 -15.84 4.05
C ASN A 548 0.54 -16.48 3.37
N SER A 549 0.37 -17.67 2.78
CA SER A 549 1.46 -18.46 2.20
C SER A 549 0.89 -19.64 1.38
N THR A 550 1.75 -20.53 0.89
CA THR A 550 1.36 -21.81 0.28
C THR A 550 0.89 -22.87 1.30
N SER A 551 0.88 -22.55 2.60
CA SER A 551 0.31 -23.38 3.67
C SER A 551 -1.02 -22.84 4.22
N GLN A 552 -1.40 -21.61 3.89
CA GLN A 552 -2.70 -21.06 4.26
C GLN A 552 -3.25 -20.17 3.15
N PHE A 553 -4.28 -20.66 2.46
CA PHE A 553 -4.93 -19.94 1.38
C PHE A 553 -6.36 -20.44 1.09
N PHE A 554 -7.19 -19.56 0.56
CA PHE A 554 -8.54 -19.81 0.09
C PHE A 554 -8.73 -19.16 -1.27
N TYR A 555 -9.11 -19.95 -2.26
CA TYR A 555 -9.05 -19.52 -3.66
C TYR A 555 -10.25 -19.99 -4.47
N LEU A 556 -10.48 -19.30 -5.58
CA LEU A 556 -11.35 -19.74 -6.66
C LEU A 556 -10.57 -19.76 -7.98
N THR A 557 -10.51 -20.92 -8.64
CA THR A 557 -9.91 -21.09 -9.96
C THR A 557 -11.01 -21.33 -11.01
N PRO A 558 -10.95 -20.68 -12.19
CA PRO A 558 -11.94 -20.90 -13.26
C PRO A 558 -11.75 -22.27 -13.94
N GLY A 559 -10.57 -22.88 -13.82
CA GLY A 559 -10.21 -24.13 -14.47
C GLY A 559 -8.92 -24.75 -13.91
N ALA A 560 -9.02 -26.00 -13.46
CA ALA A 560 -7.91 -26.87 -13.12
C ALA A 560 -8.29 -28.33 -13.40
N GLY A 561 -7.62 -28.99 -14.35
CA GLY A 561 -7.94 -30.37 -14.74
C GLY A 561 -9.36 -30.53 -15.28
N GLY A 562 -9.89 -29.50 -15.94
CA GLY A 562 -11.26 -29.50 -16.48
C GLY A 562 -12.35 -29.12 -15.48
N GLU A 563 -12.02 -28.57 -14.31
CA GLU A 563 -13.00 -28.19 -13.28
C GLU A 563 -12.78 -26.77 -12.76
N MET A 564 -13.87 -26.04 -12.51
CA MET A 564 -13.83 -24.82 -11.68
C MET A 564 -13.78 -25.27 -10.22
N ARG A 565 -12.81 -24.77 -9.43
CA ARG A 565 -12.61 -25.21 -8.04
C ARG A 565 -12.59 -24.05 -7.06
N LEU A 566 -13.36 -24.19 -6.00
CA LEU A 566 -13.19 -23.42 -4.77
C LEU A 566 -12.38 -24.29 -3.81
N GLY A 567 -11.28 -23.78 -3.25
CA GLY A 567 -10.42 -24.59 -2.40
C GLY A 567 -9.86 -23.84 -1.19
N LEU A 568 -9.65 -24.59 -0.12
CA LEU A 568 -9.11 -24.11 1.16
C LEU A 568 -7.94 -24.99 1.59
N LYS A 569 -6.85 -24.35 2.00
CA LYS A 569 -5.74 -24.99 2.71
C LYS A 569 -5.44 -24.21 3.98
N ASN A 570 -5.26 -24.92 5.09
CA ASN A 570 -4.86 -24.34 6.36
C ASN A 570 -3.94 -25.31 7.11
N GLY A 571 -2.63 -25.05 7.08
CA GLY A 571 -1.58 -25.89 7.66
C GLY A 571 -0.90 -26.82 6.65
N ALA A 572 -0.28 -27.88 7.17
CA ALA A 572 0.52 -28.82 6.37
C ALA A 572 -0.31 -29.87 5.59
N GLY A 573 -1.63 -29.92 5.81
CA GLY A 573 -2.53 -30.87 5.16
C GLY A 573 -2.75 -30.59 3.66
N ALA A 574 -3.42 -31.52 2.98
CA ALA A 574 -3.83 -31.34 1.60
C ALA A 574 -4.89 -30.24 1.46
N THR A 575 -4.94 -29.60 0.28
CA THR A 575 -6.00 -28.65 -0.05
C THR A 575 -7.34 -29.37 -0.18
N THR A 576 -8.37 -28.87 0.52
CA THR A 576 -9.74 -29.36 0.35
C THR A 576 -10.40 -28.56 -0.77
N ASN A 577 -11.08 -29.23 -1.72
CA ASN A 577 -11.70 -28.57 -2.86
C ASN A 577 -13.18 -28.95 -3.00
N ILE A 578 -13.95 -28.00 -3.49
CA ILE A 578 -15.29 -28.20 -4.05
C ILE A 578 -15.19 -27.83 -5.53
N ALA A 579 -15.69 -28.69 -6.40
CA ALA A 579 -15.51 -28.58 -7.84
C ALA A 579 -16.83 -28.66 -8.60
N THR A 580 -16.87 -28.03 -9.77
CA THR A 580 -17.94 -28.16 -10.76
C THR A 580 -17.34 -28.07 -12.17
N SER A 581 -18.18 -28.11 -13.20
CA SER A 581 -17.76 -27.88 -14.59
C SER A 581 -16.94 -26.59 -14.73
N PRO A 582 -15.97 -26.53 -15.67
CA PRO A 582 -15.07 -25.40 -15.78
C PRO A 582 -15.86 -24.16 -16.21
N LEU A 583 -15.33 -22.98 -15.86
CA LEU A 583 -15.97 -21.73 -16.25
C LEU A 583 -15.96 -21.62 -17.80
N PRO A 584 -17.08 -21.27 -18.45
CA PRO A 584 -17.08 -21.02 -19.88
C PRO A 584 -16.08 -19.94 -20.28
N THR A 585 -15.37 -20.15 -21.39
CA THR A 585 -14.40 -19.18 -21.89
C THR A 585 -15.06 -18.12 -22.78
N GLY A 586 -14.47 -16.92 -22.84
CA GLY A 586 -14.84 -15.85 -23.76
C GLY A 586 -16.24 -15.25 -23.57
N SER A 587 -16.89 -15.51 -22.42
CA SER A 587 -18.22 -15.00 -22.09
C SER A 587 -18.30 -14.56 -20.63
N TRP A 588 -19.07 -13.51 -20.36
CA TRP A 588 -19.36 -13.05 -19.00
C TRP A 588 -20.22 -14.07 -18.27
N GLN A 589 -19.77 -14.45 -17.09
CA GLN A 589 -20.48 -15.35 -16.17
C GLN A 589 -20.47 -14.75 -14.77
N HIS A 590 -21.60 -14.80 -14.06
CA HIS A 590 -21.61 -14.37 -12.67
C HIS A 590 -21.21 -15.54 -11.79
N VAL A 591 -20.09 -15.41 -11.07
CA VAL A 591 -19.57 -16.46 -10.19
C VAL A 591 -19.66 -15.98 -8.75
N ALA A 592 -20.08 -16.86 -7.84
CA ALA A 592 -20.07 -16.55 -6.41
C ALA A 592 -19.64 -17.75 -5.57
N ALA A 593 -19.01 -17.47 -4.44
CA ALA A 593 -18.60 -18.46 -3.45
C ALA A 593 -18.97 -17.96 -2.06
N THR A 594 -19.61 -18.80 -1.25
CA THR A 594 -19.99 -18.45 0.12
C THR A 594 -19.47 -19.47 1.11
N VAL A 595 -19.10 -19.03 2.31
CA VAL A 595 -18.79 -19.92 3.44
C VAL A 595 -19.57 -19.43 4.66
N GLU A 596 -20.32 -20.33 5.32
CA GLU A 596 -21.06 -20.06 6.55
C GLU A 596 -20.85 -21.20 7.54
N GLY A 597 -20.29 -20.91 8.71
CA GLY A 597 -19.86 -21.94 9.65
C GLY A 597 -18.87 -22.91 9.00
N ASN A 598 -19.31 -24.15 8.76
CA ASN A 598 -18.54 -25.18 8.05
C ASN A 598 -19.04 -25.46 6.62
N THR A 599 -20.04 -24.74 6.12
CA THR A 599 -20.63 -25.02 4.80
C THR A 599 -20.09 -24.05 3.76
N ALA A 600 -19.50 -24.59 2.70
CA ALA A 600 -19.07 -23.81 1.54
C ALA A 600 -19.90 -24.15 0.31
N LYS A 601 -20.22 -23.13 -0.49
CA LYS A 601 -21.05 -23.24 -1.69
C LYS A 601 -20.43 -22.47 -2.84
N LEU A 602 -20.56 -23.02 -4.05
CA LEU A 602 -20.08 -22.43 -5.30
C LEU A 602 -21.27 -22.27 -6.25
N TYR A 603 -21.42 -21.07 -6.79
CA TYR A 603 -22.55 -20.66 -7.62
C TYR A 603 -22.06 -20.17 -8.98
N LEU A 604 -22.87 -20.45 -10.02
CA LEU A 604 -22.70 -19.94 -11.37
C LEU A 604 -24.05 -19.41 -11.86
N ASN A 605 -24.07 -18.16 -12.32
CA ASN A 605 -25.27 -17.45 -12.79
C ASN A 605 -26.44 -17.55 -11.82
N GLY A 606 -26.17 -17.35 -10.53
CA GLY A 606 -27.17 -17.36 -9.46
C GLY A 606 -27.65 -18.75 -9.04
N GLN A 607 -27.15 -19.82 -9.67
CA GLN A 607 -27.53 -21.20 -9.36
C GLN A 607 -26.41 -21.93 -8.60
N LEU A 608 -26.78 -22.65 -7.55
CA LEU A 608 -25.86 -23.49 -6.79
C LEU A 608 -25.34 -24.62 -7.69
N GLN A 609 -24.02 -24.71 -7.85
CA GLN A 609 -23.36 -25.73 -8.66
C GLN A 609 -22.73 -26.83 -7.83
N ALA A 610 -22.15 -26.48 -6.67
CA ALA A 610 -21.49 -27.42 -5.80
C ALA A 610 -21.46 -26.91 -4.35
N GLN A 611 -21.36 -27.84 -3.40
CA GLN A 611 -21.21 -27.54 -1.98
C GLN A 611 -20.33 -28.56 -1.27
N GLY A 612 -19.79 -28.19 -0.12
CA GLY A 612 -18.91 -29.03 0.69
C GLY A 612 -18.58 -28.37 2.01
N SER A 613 -17.51 -28.81 2.66
CA SER A 613 -17.16 -28.39 4.01
C SER A 613 -15.85 -27.59 4.07
N PHE A 614 -15.93 -26.32 4.47
CA PHE A 614 -14.79 -25.45 4.80
C PHE A 614 -15.09 -24.70 6.10
N ALA A 615 -14.14 -24.67 7.03
CA ALA A 615 -14.30 -23.89 8.25
C ALA A 615 -14.05 -22.39 7.98
N ALA A 616 -15.06 -21.54 8.18
CA ALA A 616 -14.95 -20.09 8.01
C ALA A 616 -13.84 -19.46 8.87
N SER A 617 -13.56 -20.03 10.05
CA SER A 617 -12.46 -19.60 10.92
C SER A 617 -11.08 -19.65 10.25
N ALA A 618 -10.87 -20.56 9.29
CA ALA A 618 -9.63 -20.67 8.53
C ALA A 618 -9.38 -19.47 7.59
N LEU A 619 -10.41 -18.66 7.33
CA LEU A 619 -10.37 -17.44 6.51
C LEU A 619 -10.01 -16.20 7.32
N THR A 620 -9.83 -16.32 8.64
CA THR A 620 -9.47 -15.19 9.49
C THR A 620 -7.96 -14.91 9.43
N GLY A 621 -7.58 -13.63 9.49
CA GLY A 621 -6.17 -13.23 9.59
C GLY A 621 -5.35 -13.36 8.30
N THR A 622 -5.99 -13.27 7.12
CA THR A 622 -5.26 -13.23 5.84
C THR A 622 -4.62 -11.86 5.61
N LEU A 623 -3.33 -11.87 5.25
CA LEU A 623 -2.50 -10.67 5.05
C LEU A 623 -2.14 -10.45 3.58
N VAL A 624 -2.32 -11.47 2.75
CA VAL A 624 -1.97 -11.49 1.33
C VAL A 624 -3.20 -11.93 0.55
N ASN A 625 -3.92 -10.96 0.00
CA ASN A 625 -5.19 -11.18 -0.68
C ASN A 625 -5.07 -10.71 -2.13
N TYR A 626 -5.24 -11.61 -3.10
CA TYR A 626 -5.12 -11.29 -4.51
C TYR A 626 -6.42 -11.48 -5.28
N LEU A 627 -6.63 -10.61 -6.26
CA LEU A 627 -7.41 -10.91 -7.45
C LEU A 627 -6.43 -11.18 -8.60
N GLY A 628 -6.64 -12.27 -9.33
CA GLY A 628 -5.85 -12.59 -10.53
C GLY A 628 -4.48 -13.25 -10.32
N LYS A 629 -4.08 -13.53 -9.07
CA LYS A 629 -2.78 -14.14 -8.74
C LYS A 629 -2.91 -15.25 -7.70
N SER A 630 -2.07 -16.28 -7.81
CA SER A 630 -1.96 -17.38 -6.86
C SER A 630 -0.95 -17.10 -5.74
N GLN A 631 -1.21 -17.68 -4.57
CA GLN A 631 -0.24 -17.77 -3.48
C GLN A 631 0.95 -18.68 -3.85
N TRP A 632 0.80 -19.55 -4.85
CA TRP A 632 1.89 -20.37 -5.40
C TRP A 632 2.65 -19.58 -6.47
N PRO A 633 3.96 -19.30 -6.29
CA PRO A 633 4.71 -18.44 -7.21
C PRO A 633 4.79 -18.96 -8.65
N THR A 634 4.66 -20.27 -8.84
CA THR A 634 4.78 -20.95 -10.14
C THR A 634 3.46 -21.06 -10.90
N ASP A 635 2.32 -20.77 -10.26
CA ASP A 635 1.02 -20.82 -10.91
C ASP A 635 0.86 -19.66 -11.90
N PRO A 636 0.13 -19.85 -13.01
CA PRO A 636 -0.12 -18.80 -13.98
C PRO A 636 -0.99 -17.68 -13.40
N LEU A 637 -0.79 -16.44 -13.89
CA LEU A 637 -1.70 -15.33 -13.63
C LEU A 637 -3.02 -15.50 -14.39
N PHE A 638 -4.09 -14.91 -13.85
CA PHE A 638 -5.40 -14.95 -14.49
C PHE A 638 -5.41 -14.21 -15.82
N SER A 639 -5.99 -14.84 -16.84
CA SER A 639 -6.22 -14.29 -18.17
C SER A 639 -7.72 -14.13 -18.38
N GLY A 640 -8.23 -12.91 -18.23
CA GLY A 640 -9.66 -12.65 -18.16
C GLY A 640 -10.02 -11.21 -17.87
N SER A 641 -11.27 -10.98 -17.48
CA SER A 641 -11.73 -9.68 -16.97
C SER A 641 -12.70 -9.90 -15.81
N LEU A 642 -12.66 -9.00 -14.83
CA LEU A 642 -13.54 -8.98 -13.67
C LEU A 642 -14.34 -7.68 -13.63
N ASP A 643 -15.59 -7.77 -13.20
CA ASP A 643 -16.53 -6.66 -13.14
C ASP A 643 -17.50 -6.85 -11.96
N GLU A 644 -17.94 -5.74 -11.33
CA GLU A 644 -18.85 -5.72 -10.17
C GLU A 644 -18.46 -6.72 -9.05
N VAL A 645 -17.19 -6.69 -8.63
CA VAL A 645 -16.70 -7.60 -7.59
C VAL A 645 -17.23 -7.19 -6.22
N LEU A 646 -17.83 -8.14 -5.52
CA LEU A 646 -18.25 -8.03 -4.13
C LEU A 646 -17.47 -9.01 -3.26
N ILE A 647 -16.99 -8.50 -2.13
CA ILE A 647 -16.49 -9.27 -1.00
C ILE A 647 -17.33 -8.90 0.22
N ALA A 648 -17.78 -9.88 0.99
CA ALA A 648 -18.55 -9.65 2.21
C ALA A 648 -18.11 -10.54 3.37
N ASP A 649 -18.28 -10.03 4.59
CA ASP A 649 -17.98 -10.70 5.86
C ASP A 649 -19.09 -11.65 6.34
N SER A 650 -20.06 -11.95 5.48
CA SER A 650 -21.19 -12.84 5.70
C SER A 650 -21.45 -13.70 4.46
N ALA A 651 -22.06 -14.88 4.64
CA ALA A 651 -22.57 -15.67 3.52
C ALA A 651 -23.89 -15.09 2.98
N LEU A 652 -23.92 -14.73 1.71
CA LEU A 652 -25.15 -14.31 1.04
C LEU A 652 -26.02 -15.53 0.69
N SER A 653 -27.34 -15.37 0.82
CA SER A 653 -28.29 -16.36 0.32
C SER A 653 -28.27 -16.45 -1.21
N GLN A 654 -28.76 -17.56 -1.76
CA GLN A 654 -28.85 -17.73 -3.21
C GLN A 654 -29.70 -16.64 -3.88
N GLN A 655 -30.76 -16.17 -3.20
CA GLN A 655 -31.60 -15.07 -3.69
C GLN A 655 -30.83 -13.75 -3.76
N GLN A 656 -30.00 -13.45 -2.75
CA GLN A 656 -29.12 -12.27 -2.77
C GLN A 656 -28.04 -12.38 -3.85
N ILE A 657 -27.49 -13.58 -4.07
CA ILE A 657 -26.55 -13.84 -5.18
C ILE A 657 -27.24 -13.62 -6.53
N ALA A 658 -28.49 -14.05 -6.69
CA ALA A 658 -29.25 -13.82 -7.91
C ALA A 658 -29.55 -12.32 -8.13
N ALA A 659 -29.81 -11.55 -7.07
CA ALA A 659 -30.03 -10.10 -7.14
C ALA A 659 -28.77 -9.32 -7.59
N LEU A 660 -27.57 -9.78 -7.20
CA LEU A 660 -26.31 -9.17 -7.65
C LEU A 660 -26.16 -9.17 -9.18
N MET A 661 -26.73 -10.16 -9.88
CA MET A 661 -26.69 -10.22 -11.34
C MET A 661 -27.46 -9.06 -11.99
N THR A 662 -28.53 -8.56 -11.36
CA THR A 662 -29.32 -7.41 -11.83
C THR A 662 -28.78 -6.08 -11.31
N GLY A 663 -27.66 -6.08 -10.57
CA GLY A 663 -26.98 -4.89 -10.05
C GLY A 663 -27.63 -4.30 -8.81
N ASP A 664 -28.64 -4.98 -8.31
CA ASP A 664 -29.20 -4.73 -7.00
C ASP A 664 -28.27 -5.42 -6.00
N ALA A 665 -27.21 -4.73 -5.59
CA ALA A 665 -26.47 -5.19 -4.42
C ALA A 665 -27.48 -5.30 -3.28
N PRO A 666 -27.50 -6.43 -2.54
CA PRO A 666 -28.34 -6.50 -1.37
C PRO A 666 -27.97 -5.30 -0.51
N PRO A 667 -28.93 -4.60 0.11
CA PRO A 667 -28.58 -3.69 1.18
C PRO A 667 -27.74 -4.53 2.14
N PHE A 668 -26.46 -4.21 2.27
CA PHE A 668 -25.64 -4.80 3.32
C PHE A 668 -26.29 -4.26 4.58
N LEU A 669 -27.18 -5.07 5.15
CA LEU A 669 -27.75 -4.74 6.43
C LEU A 669 -26.53 -4.56 7.35
N ALA A 670 -26.41 -3.37 7.95
CA ALA A 670 -26.17 -3.39 9.38
C ALA A 670 -27.41 -4.09 9.98
N CYS A 671 -27.25 -5.31 10.49
CA CYS A 671 -28.32 -6.00 11.19
C CYS A 671 -27.85 -6.28 12.63
N TRP A 672 -28.75 -6.38 13.63
CA TRP A 672 -29.98 -7.19 13.53
C TRP A 672 -31.01 -7.02 14.70
N LYS A 673 -31.98 -7.95 14.85
CA LYS A 673 -33.46 -7.88 14.95
C LYS A 673 -34.10 -8.76 16.10
N GLY A 674 -35.13 -8.29 16.83
CA GLY A 674 -36.26 -9.07 17.50
C GLY A 674 -35.99 -9.90 18.78
N ASP A 675 -36.88 -10.08 19.80
CA ASP A 675 -38.33 -9.78 19.97
C ASP A 675 -38.76 -9.58 21.47
N ILE A 676 -39.97 -9.07 21.70
CA ILE A 676 -40.54 -8.50 22.94
C ILE A 676 -41.17 -9.51 23.91
N ASP A 677 -40.91 -9.37 25.20
CA ASP A 677 -41.88 -9.63 26.28
C ASP A 677 -42.30 -8.33 26.99
N GLY A 678 -43.62 -8.10 26.99
CA GLY A 678 -44.24 -6.82 27.25
C GLY A 678 -44.06 -6.33 28.68
N ASN A 679 -43.15 -5.37 28.85
CA ASN A 679 -43.30 -4.13 29.61
C ASN A 679 -41.89 -3.60 29.84
N TRP A 680 -41.56 -2.39 29.37
CA TRP A 680 -41.01 -1.35 30.25
C TRP A 680 -41.06 0.05 29.63
N ILE A 681 -41.33 0.94 30.58
CA ILE A 681 -41.14 2.38 30.65
C ILE A 681 -39.85 2.60 31.47
N THR A 682 -39.28 3.79 31.45
CA THR A 682 -38.16 4.20 32.31
C THR A 682 -38.66 4.64 33.70
N THR A 683 -38.37 3.86 34.76
CA THR A 683 -38.09 4.33 36.15
C THR A 683 -37.87 3.16 37.12
N ASN A 684 -36.73 3.17 37.83
CA ASN A 684 -36.33 2.31 38.96
C ASN A 684 -36.44 0.79 38.81
N ALA A 685 -35.50 0.15 38.09
CA ALA A 685 -35.10 -1.25 38.36
C ALA A 685 -33.87 -1.76 37.56
N GLY A 686 -33.29 -1.00 36.63
CA GLY A 686 -32.00 -1.38 36.01
C GLY A 686 -32.06 -2.36 34.83
N ASN A 687 -33.21 -2.53 34.17
CA ASN A 687 -33.31 -3.30 32.91
C ASN A 687 -33.63 -2.36 31.74
N THR A 688 -33.02 -2.61 30.58
CA THR A 688 -33.22 -1.89 29.32
C THR A 688 -33.47 -2.85 28.15
N ASN A 689 -34.19 -2.41 27.11
CA ASN A 689 -34.51 -3.22 25.93
C ASN A 689 -33.61 -2.91 24.71
N TRP A 690 -32.39 -2.42 24.94
CA TRP A 690 -31.40 -2.13 23.89
C TRP A 690 -30.51 -3.36 23.60
N ALA A 691 -30.18 -3.61 22.32
CA ALA A 691 -29.23 -4.67 21.93
C ALA A 691 -28.13 -4.10 21.03
N THR A 692 -26.88 -4.53 21.26
CA THR A 692 -25.69 -4.10 20.50
C THR A 692 -25.20 -5.14 19.47
N THR A 693 -25.81 -6.33 19.39
CA THR A 693 -25.44 -7.40 18.42
C THR A 693 -26.60 -8.35 18.04
N PRO A 694 -26.49 -9.11 16.91
CA PRO A 694 -27.48 -10.11 16.47
C PRO A 694 -27.68 -11.36 17.36
N ALA A 695 -26.83 -11.59 18.37
CA ALA A 695 -26.80 -12.84 19.13
C ALA A 695 -27.65 -12.81 20.42
N GLY A 696 -28.36 -11.72 20.70
CA GLY A 696 -29.34 -11.65 21.80
C GLY A 696 -28.78 -11.76 23.22
N ILE A 697 -27.53 -11.33 23.48
CA ILE A 697 -26.99 -11.25 24.85
C ILE A 697 -27.36 -9.89 25.47
N THR A 698 -28.13 -9.92 26.58
CA THR A 698 -28.55 -8.79 27.46
C THR A 698 -27.37 -7.98 28.02
N ASP A 699 -27.42 -6.63 27.97
CA ASP A 699 -28.01 -5.66 28.93
C ASP A 699 -27.19 -5.46 30.21
N LEU A 700 -26.49 -4.32 30.29
CA LEU A 700 -25.77 -3.82 31.47
C LEU A 700 -26.48 -2.61 32.12
N GLY A 701 -27.72 -2.30 31.71
CA GLY A 701 -28.47 -1.16 32.26
C GLY A 701 -27.88 0.21 31.88
N GLN A 702 -27.18 0.32 30.74
CA GLN A 702 -26.50 1.54 30.30
C GLN A 702 -27.09 2.07 28.99
N LEU A 703 -27.13 3.40 28.86
CA LEU A 703 -27.62 4.09 27.65
C LEU A 703 -26.67 3.87 26.46
N PRO A 704 -27.17 3.79 25.21
CA PRO A 704 -26.33 3.78 24.01
C PRO A 704 -25.44 5.03 23.94
N ALA A 705 -24.22 4.88 23.42
CA ALA A 705 -23.32 6.00 23.20
C ALA A 705 -23.71 6.77 21.93
N SER A 706 -23.24 8.03 21.82
CA SER A 706 -23.62 8.95 20.74
C SER A 706 -23.28 8.51 19.31
N ASN A 707 -22.47 7.47 19.16
CA ASN A 707 -22.01 6.89 17.89
C ASN A 707 -22.62 5.50 17.63
N THR A 708 -23.82 5.25 18.16
CA THR A 708 -24.50 3.95 18.04
C THR A 708 -25.69 4.09 17.09
N GLU A 709 -25.77 3.25 16.05
CA GLU A 709 -27.03 3.03 15.30
C GLU A 709 -27.96 2.13 16.11
N VAL A 710 -29.25 2.50 16.20
CA VAL A 710 -30.24 1.78 17.02
C VAL A 710 -31.43 1.30 16.18
N LEU A 711 -31.81 0.03 16.35
CA LEU A 711 -32.91 -0.63 15.63
C LEU A 711 -34.09 -0.97 16.55
N PHE A 712 -35.30 -0.64 16.13
CA PHE A 712 -36.55 -0.99 16.82
C PHE A 712 -37.33 -2.05 16.04
N SER A 713 -37.75 -3.13 16.72
CA SER A 713 -38.69 -4.11 16.16
C SER A 713 -39.83 -4.40 17.14
N ALA A 714 -41.06 -4.19 16.69
CA ALA A 714 -42.27 -4.57 17.41
C ALA A 714 -42.99 -5.65 16.62
N SER A 715 -43.06 -6.88 17.14
CA SER A 715 -43.91 -7.91 16.54
C SER A 715 -45.32 -7.81 17.15
N GLY A 716 -46.29 -7.34 16.35
CA GLY A 716 -47.71 -7.33 16.70
C GLY A 716 -48.26 -6.01 17.29
N ALA A 717 -49.58 -5.84 17.13
CA ALA A 717 -50.32 -4.61 17.45
C ALA A 717 -50.32 -4.21 18.95
N ALA A 718 -50.00 -5.14 19.86
CA ALA A 718 -49.91 -4.85 21.30
C ALA A 718 -48.66 -4.01 21.67
N ASN A 719 -47.70 -3.90 20.75
CA ASN A 719 -46.40 -3.26 20.97
C ASN A 719 -46.30 -1.87 20.31
N ALA A 720 -47.42 -1.29 19.88
CA ALA A 720 -47.52 0.00 19.19
C ALA A 720 -47.92 1.18 20.12
N ALA A 721 -47.59 1.09 21.42
CA ALA A 721 -47.79 2.20 22.36
C ALA A 721 -46.59 3.16 22.33
N ASP A 722 -46.85 4.45 22.53
CA ASP A 722 -45.85 5.52 22.50
C ASP A 722 -44.60 5.19 23.34
N ILE A 723 -43.43 5.26 22.72
CA ILE A 723 -42.13 5.05 23.36
C ILE A 723 -41.78 6.32 24.14
N VAL A 724 -41.55 6.22 25.45
CA VAL A 724 -41.18 7.38 26.29
C VAL A 724 -39.66 7.41 26.54
N LEU A 725 -39.01 8.51 26.14
CA LEU A 725 -37.58 8.73 26.38
C LEU A 725 -37.31 8.98 27.88
N GLY A 726 -36.26 8.35 28.43
CA GLY A 726 -35.87 8.51 29.85
C GLY A 726 -34.81 9.58 30.14
N ALA A 727 -34.20 10.17 29.09
CA ALA A 727 -33.23 11.25 29.14
C ALA A 727 -33.00 11.80 27.72
N ASP A 728 -32.37 12.97 27.58
CA ASP A 728 -31.95 13.48 26.26
C ASP A 728 -30.87 12.55 25.66
N GLN A 729 -30.97 12.23 24.37
CA GLN A 729 -30.10 11.28 23.67
C GLN A 729 -29.68 11.76 22.29
N SER A 730 -28.51 11.30 21.84
CA SER A 730 -28.02 11.46 20.46
C SER A 730 -27.55 10.10 19.95
N ILE A 731 -27.86 9.78 18.70
CA ILE A 731 -27.51 8.52 18.03
C ILE A 731 -27.27 8.76 16.53
N GLU A 732 -26.55 7.84 15.89
CA GLU A 732 -26.19 7.95 14.47
C GLU A 732 -27.38 7.68 13.54
N GLY A 733 -28.28 6.77 13.93
CA GLY A 733 -29.41 6.40 13.09
C GLY A 733 -30.49 5.62 13.84
N VAL A 734 -31.75 5.81 13.41
CA VAL A 734 -32.90 5.04 13.88
C VAL A 734 -33.60 4.36 12.71
N THR A 735 -33.88 3.06 12.88
CA THR A 735 -34.65 2.29 11.91
C THR A 735 -35.82 1.58 12.59
N PHE A 736 -37.00 1.62 11.99
CA PHE A 736 -38.20 0.93 12.46
C PHE A 736 -38.53 -0.26 11.57
N ALA A 737 -38.70 -1.44 12.16
CA ALA A 737 -39.12 -2.64 11.46
C ALA A 737 -40.59 -3.00 11.77
N SER A 738 -41.52 -2.07 11.57
CA SER A 738 -42.97 -2.24 11.80
C SER A 738 -43.80 -1.67 10.66
N THR A 739 -44.94 -2.29 10.35
CA THR A 739 -45.96 -1.77 9.41
C THR A 739 -47.02 -0.90 10.09
N THR A 740 -46.98 -0.80 11.43
CA THR A 740 -47.87 0.06 12.24
C THR A 740 -47.10 1.32 12.66
N PRO A 741 -47.69 2.53 12.62
CA PRO A 741 -47.04 3.75 13.09
C PRO A 741 -46.54 3.62 14.54
N VAL A 742 -45.33 4.11 14.82
CA VAL A 742 -44.72 4.13 16.16
C VAL A 742 -44.56 5.60 16.57
N GLY A 743 -45.04 5.95 17.76
CA GLY A 743 -44.83 7.26 18.37
C GLY A 743 -43.62 7.27 19.31
N ILE A 744 -42.80 8.33 19.25
CA ILE A 744 -41.77 8.64 20.26
C ILE A 744 -42.26 9.86 21.03
N GLY A 745 -42.33 9.78 22.35
CA GLY A 745 -42.82 10.84 23.25
C GLY A 745 -41.99 10.97 24.54
N GLY A 746 -42.45 11.85 25.43
CA GLY A 746 -41.75 12.21 26.68
C GLY A 746 -41.19 13.64 26.66
N ASP A 747 -40.64 14.08 27.79
CA ASP A 747 -40.13 15.46 27.98
C ASP A 747 -38.67 15.64 27.51
N HIS A 748 -38.08 14.61 26.88
CA HIS A 748 -36.66 14.54 26.51
C HIS A 748 -36.45 14.56 24.99
N GLN A 749 -35.27 15.02 24.55
CA GLN A 749 -34.93 15.14 23.13
C GLN A 749 -34.18 13.91 22.59
N LEU A 750 -34.54 13.46 21.39
CA LEU A 750 -33.75 12.49 20.60
C LEU A 750 -33.17 13.20 19.38
N THR A 751 -31.84 13.24 19.29
CA THR A 751 -31.12 13.76 18.13
C THR A 751 -30.62 12.60 17.27
N VAL A 752 -30.94 12.60 15.98
CA VAL A 752 -30.49 11.60 14.99
C VAL A 752 -29.61 12.33 13.98
N GLY A 753 -28.36 11.90 13.81
CA GLY A 753 -27.38 12.62 13.00
C GLY A 753 -26.32 11.72 12.39
#